data_AF-A0A7T7HB71-F1
#
_entry.id   AF-A0A7T7HB71-F1
#
_cell.length_a   1.000
_cell.length_b   1.000
_cell.length_c   1.000
_cell.angle_alpha   90.00
_cell.angle_beta   90.00
_cell.angle_gamma   90.00
#
_symmetry.space_group_name_H-M   'P 1'
#
loop_
_entity.id
_entity.type
_entity.pdbx_description
1 polymer ?
#
loop_
_entity_poly.entity_id
_entity_poly.type
_entity_poly.pdbx_seq_one_letter_code
_entity_poly.pdbx_strand_id
1 'polypeptide(L)'
;MALTYNIQGNIFTSEILDRIRQDNISHQKPQDFGLKPNELVRDEISNAWSLINTHWQIFKQKRNAFQPTDNGVTETRRYWILPLLNQLGYEVALSNAEIVNGKSYAISHRASNKDGFPIHIVGSEQSLDKKAESGPRLSPHALMQEYINSTEHIYGFVTNGIHFRVLRDATRLSRLSYLEFNLEQMVEEGHYAEFAIFYRLLHASRLKDTKEEAKDAILEYYHNEALASGSRIRERLSQAVERSILSLANGLLKQPENQELQQSFDDNKIHAKQYYLHILRSVYRVLFLLVIEERNLIYKENLTEEEKKLKDIYYKFYSIQRLTYLVNKAVYIDPKKTDLWQSLLMTFRLFEDAQTGKALGIDALGSGIFSNNAIQSLNDTVLNNKTVLEVFKYLVTFENENKQTIRVNYADLDVEEFGSVYEGLLEFEPVVENGEFYFKQGDDRSSSGSHYTPEELVKPLITHSLDYIIADKLKEADPEQGLLSITVCDVACGSGHILLSAARRIGFELARVRSNEDQPTPSVLRIAVRDVIKNCIYGVDLNPLAVELCKVALWLEAREPGQPLNFLDHHIKNGNAIVGLAHFEELENGIASEAFKTLPGDDKDIASAFKKRNDLERKTKGQLSTFDVAVADDDLKDLQKEYITFTQLPEYTPEQIAKKEQAYQDLTRGKKWFRLKQIADIQVAQFFIPKTEANKEKLTTQSQYVSYLKTNAQIIDRGASMAIAQEKHFFHWFLEFPQVFQKGGFDCILGNPPFLGGQKLSGNYGTNFLEYLKYTYRPIGAVDLVTYFFRRIFDIIKENGFQSLISTNTIAQGSAREGGLDVICSSNGLQTED
;
A
#
# COMPACT_ATOMS: atom_id res chain seq x y z
N MET A 1 -28.66 11.71 -2.88
CA MET A 1 -29.02 12.14 -1.51
C MET A 1 -27.83 11.82 -0.63
N ALA A 2 -27.45 12.72 0.28
CA ALA A 2 -26.38 12.45 1.24
C ALA A 2 -26.90 11.45 2.29
N LEU A 3 -26.12 10.41 2.58
CA LEU A 3 -26.40 9.48 3.66
C LEU A 3 -26.11 10.18 5.00
N THR A 4 -26.89 9.90 6.05
CA THR A 4 -26.67 10.45 7.40
C THR A 4 -25.74 9.59 8.25
N TYR A 5 -25.05 8.64 7.63
CA TYR A 5 -24.02 7.84 8.28
C TYR A 5 -22.74 7.85 7.47
N ASN A 6 -21.62 7.64 8.16
CA ASN A 6 -20.28 7.61 7.62
C ASN A 6 -19.56 6.36 8.14
N ILE A 7 -19.04 5.54 7.22
CA ILE A 7 -18.21 4.39 7.56
C ILE A 7 -16.76 4.80 7.38
N GLN A 8 -15.96 4.66 8.43
CA GLN A 8 -14.51 4.79 8.37
C GLN A 8 -13.88 3.44 8.69
N GLY A 9 -12.94 3.00 7.85
CA GLY A 9 -12.31 1.68 7.99
C GLY A 9 -13.28 0.51 7.73
N ASN A 10 -12.87 -0.69 8.14
CA ASN A 10 -13.56 -1.94 7.78
C ASN A 10 -14.42 -2.49 8.94
N ILE A 11 -15.07 -1.61 9.72
CA ILE A 11 -15.96 -2.04 10.81
C ILE A 11 -17.25 -2.67 10.26
N PHE A 12 -17.85 -2.07 9.24
CA PHE A 12 -19.01 -2.57 8.48
C PHE A 12 -18.85 -2.12 7.02
N THR A 13 -19.54 -2.77 6.08
CA THR A 13 -19.59 -2.31 4.67
C THR A 13 -20.96 -1.75 4.34
N SER A 14 -21.05 -0.94 3.27
CA SER A 14 -22.34 -0.43 2.81
C SER A 14 -23.30 -1.57 2.43
N GLU A 15 -22.76 -2.67 1.90
CA GLU A 15 -23.49 -3.88 1.55
C GLU A 15 -24.22 -4.48 2.78
N ILE A 16 -23.55 -4.60 3.92
CA ILE A 16 -24.16 -5.12 5.13
C ILE A 16 -25.27 -4.19 5.64
N LEU A 17 -25.06 -2.88 5.60
CA LEU A 17 -26.09 -1.91 6.00
C LEU A 17 -27.31 -1.97 5.07
N ASP A 18 -27.10 -2.13 3.77
CA ASP A 18 -28.18 -2.30 2.80
C ASP A 18 -28.94 -3.62 2.99
N ARG A 19 -28.23 -4.72 3.31
CA ARG A 19 -28.88 -6.00 3.63
C ARG A 19 -29.70 -5.91 4.92
N ILE A 20 -29.22 -5.20 5.95
CA ILE A 20 -29.98 -4.91 7.18
C ILE A 20 -31.22 -4.08 6.85
N ARG A 21 -31.08 -3.05 5.99
CA ARG A 21 -32.19 -2.20 5.56
C ARG A 21 -33.30 -2.99 4.85
N GLN A 22 -32.92 -4.01 4.06
CA GLN A 22 -33.82 -4.83 3.26
C GLN A 22 -34.35 -6.07 3.99
N ASP A 23 -33.97 -6.27 5.27
CA ASP A 23 -34.25 -7.50 6.03
C ASP A 23 -33.69 -8.78 5.35
N ASN A 24 -32.62 -8.63 4.56
CA ASN A 24 -31.98 -9.69 3.76
C ASN A 24 -30.66 -10.19 4.38
N ILE A 25 -30.65 -10.29 5.70
CA ILE A 25 -29.55 -10.85 6.50
C ILE A 25 -30.11 -11.53 7.75
N SER A 26 -29.37 -12.47 8.30
CA SER A 26 -29.71 -13.14 9.55
C SER A 26 -29.93 -12.14 10.70
N HIS A 27 -30.72 -12.57 11.69
CA HIS A 27 -31.02 -11.83 12.92
C HIS A 27 -31.88 -10.57 12.76
N GLN A 28 -32.79 -10.56 11.78
CA GLN A 28 -33.74 -9.46 11.53
C GLN A 28 -35.21 -9.80 11.86
N LYS A 29 -35.48 -10.94 12.53
CA LYS A 29 -36.83 -11.37 12.92
C LYS A 29 -37.24 -10.74 14.27
N PRO A 30 -38.54 -10.64 14.59
CA PRO A 30 -39.01 -10.09 15.88
C PRO A 30 -38.33 -10.70 17.12
N GLN A 31 -38.13 -12.02 17.12
CA GLN A 31 -37.50 -12.74 18.24
C GLN A 31 -36.04 -12.31 18.48
N ASP A 32 -35.32 -11.91 17.43
CA ASP A 32 -33.94 -11.42 17.54
C ASP A 32 -33.85 -10.05 18.26
N PHE A 33 -35.00 -9.38 18.43
CA PHE A 33 -35.15 -8.09 19.12
C PHE A 33 -35.75 -8.27 20.52
N GLY A 34 -36.03 -9.51 20.95
CA GLY A 34 -36.75 -9.79 22.19
C GLY A 34 -38.26 -9.55 22.08
N LEU A 35 -38.80 -9.41 20.86
CA LEU A 35 -40.21 -9.18 20.60
C LEU A 35 -40.98 -10.49 20.48
N LYS A 36 -42.29 -10.43 20.71
CA LYS A 36 -43.18 -11.59 20.53
C LYS A 36 -43.35 -11.91 19.03
N PRO A 37 -43.64 -13.18 18.67
CA PRO A 37 -43.75 -13.57 17.26
C PRO A 37 -44.80 -12.81 16.42
N ASN A 38 -45.81 -12.23 17.07
CA ASN A 38 -46.88 -11.45 16.44
C ASN A 38 -46.60 -9.94 16.39
N GLU A 39 -45.49 -9.47 16.97
CA GLU A 39 -45.06 -8.08 16.91
C GLU A 39 -44.17 -7.86 15.68
N LEU A 40 -44.22 -6.65 15.12
CA LEU A 40 -43.41 -6.29 13.95
C LEU A 40 -42.28 -5.36 14.38
N VAL A 41 -41.05 -5.71 14.01
CA VAL A 41 -39.87 -4.87 14.25
C VAL A 41 -40.05 -3.45 13.68
N ARG A 42 -40.71 -3.35 12.52
CA ARG A 42 -41.01 -2.06 11.87
C ARG A 42 -41.91 -1.15 12.72
N ASP A 43 -42.85 -1.72 13.47
CA ASP A 43 -43.77 -0.94 14.30
C ASP A 43 -43.02 -0.37 15.52
N GLU A 44 -42.15 -1.17 16.13
CA GLU A 44 -41.25 -0.71 17.20
C GLU A 44 -40.30 0.39 16.73
N ILE A 45 -39.70 0.25 15.54
CA ILE A 45 -38.87 1.31 14.94
C ILE A 45 -39.70 2.59 14.73
N SER A 46 -40.96 2.47 14.29
CA SER A 46 -41.85 3.61 14.07
C SER A 46 -42.19 4.32 15.38
N ASN A 47 -42.43 3.55 16.45
CA ASN A 47 -42.69 4.08 17.79
C ASN A 47 -41.45 4.79 18.35
N ALA A 48 -40.29 4.15 18.27
CA ALA A 48 -39.01 4.73 18.68
C ALA A 48 -38.72 6.03 17.91
N TRP A 49 -38.95 6.04 16.59
CA TRP A 49 -38.79 7.24 15.75
C TRP A 49 -39.62 8.42 16.24
N SER A 50 -40.90 8.19 16.55
CA SER A 50 -41.80 9.23 17.07
C SER A 50 -41.33 9.80 18.41
N LEU A 51 -40.90 8.92 19.32
CA LEU A 51 -40.41 9.30 20.64
C LEU A 51 -39.12 10.10 20.57
N ILE A 52 -38.15 9.67 19.74
CA ILE A 52 -36.90 10.42 19.61
C ILE A 52 -37.12 11.78 18.94
N ASN A 53 -38.04 11.92 17.98
CA ASN A 53 -38.38 13.22 17.42
C ASN A 53 -38.86 14.18 18.52
N THR A 54 -39.66 13.69 19.46
CA THR A 54 -40.11 14.47 20.61
C THR A 54 -38.94 14.88 21.51
N HIS A 55 -38.05 13.95 21.85
CA HIS A 55 -36.85 14.23 22.66
C HIS A 55 -35.88 15.20 21.98
N TRP A 56 -35.72 15.10 20.66
CA TRP A 56 -34.89 16.02 19.88
C TRP A 56 -35.40 17.46 19.98
N GLN A 57 -36.72 17.67 19.85
CA GLN A 57 -37.29 19.02 19.99
C GLN A 57 -37.07 19.60 21.39
N ILE A 58 -37.20 18.77 22.44
CA ILE A 58 -36.90 19.19 23.82
C ILE A 58 -35.43 19.56 23.96
N PHE A 59 -34.52 18.72 23.46
CA PHE A 59 -33.09 18.97 23.51
C PHE A 59 -32.70 20.22 22.72
N LYS A 60 -33.22 20.42 21.51
CA LYS A 60 -32.99 21.59 20.68
C LYS A 60 -33.40 22.88 21.39
N GLN A 61 -34.56 22.89 22.06
CA GLN A 61 -34.98 24.02 22.89
C GLN A 61 -34.02 24.31 24.04
N LYS A 62 -33.47 23.27 24.69
CA LYS A 62 -32.49 23.43 25.77
C LYS A 62 -31.13 23.91 25.24
N ARG A 63 -30.66 23.35 24.13
CA ARG A 63 -29.40 23.73 23.46
C ARG A 63 -29.42 25.19 23.00
N ASN A 64 -30.54 25.66 22.46
CA ASN A 64 -30.70 27.08 22.07
C ASN A 64 -30.64 28.06 23.24
N ALA A 65 -30.76 27.58 24.49
CA ALA A 65 -30.65 28.39 25.70
C ALA A 65 -29.25 28.38 26.34
N PHE A 66 -28.27 27.68 25.74
CA PHE A 66 -26.91 27.61 26.26
C PHE A 66 -26.23 28.97 26.25
N GLN A 67 -25.54 29.28 27.35
CA GLN A 67 -24.56 30.35 27.39
C GLN A 67 -23.25 29.89 26.73
N PRO A 68 -22.40 30.81 26.26
CA PRO A 68 -21.11 30.45 25.65
C PRO A 68 -20.17 29.63 26.55
N THR A 69 -20.39 29.62 27.86
CA THR A 69 -19.63 28.85 28.85
C THR A 69 -20.22 27.46 29.13
N ASP A 70 -21.39 27.14 28.58
CA ASP A 70 -22.07 25.88 28.84
C ASP A 70 -21.57 24.79 27.90
N ASN A 71 -20.92 23.77 28.46
CA ASN A 71 -20.43 22.64 27.68
C ASN A 71 -21.57 21.70 27.23
N GLY A 72 -22.82 21.92 27.67
CA GLY A 72 -24.02 21.17 27.26
C GLY A 72 -24.13 19.71 27.71
N VAL A 73 -23.19 19.21 28.53
CA VAL A 73 -23.09 17.79 28.89
C VAL A 73 -24.36 17.26 29.55
N THR A 74 -24.92 18.01 30.50
CA THR A 74 -26.08 17.56 31.27
C THR A 74 -27.32 17.45 30.40
N GLU A 75 -27.54 18.43 29.53
CA GLU A 75 -28.69 18.54 28.66
C GLU A 75 -28.64 17.52 27.53
N THR A 76 -27.47 17.38 26.87
CA THR A 76 -27.23 16.33 25.87
C THR A 76 -27.48 14.95 26.44
N ARG A 77 -26.96 14.65 27.64
CA ARG A 77 -27.18 13.37 28.29
C ARG A 77 -28.65 13.15 28.65
N ARG A 78 -29.25 14.08 29.41
CA ARG A 78 -30.53 13.85 30.10
C ARG A 78 -31.73 13.92 29.16
N TYR A 79 -31.74 14.89 28.24
CA TYR A 79 -32.91 15.16 27.40
C TYR A 79 -32.83 14.48 26.04
N TRP A 80 -31.66 14.00 25.64
CA TRP A 80 -31.44 13.43 24.32
C TRP A 80 -30.90 12.00 24.34
N ILE A 81 -29.65 11.79 24.78
CA ILE A 81 -28.98 10.50 24.61
C ILE A 81 -29.50 9.39 25.53
N LEU A 82 -29.81 9.67 26.80
CA LEU A 82 -30.37 8.63 27.68
C LEU A 82 -31.75 8.15 27.21
N PRO A 83 -32.70 9.04 26.82
CA PRO A 83 -33.94 8.60 26.19
C PRO A 83 -33.71 7.76 24.93
N LEU A 84 -32.79 8.15 24.05
CA LEU A 84 -32.44 7.40 22.84
C LEU A 84 -31.93 5.99 23.16
N LEU A 85 -30.98 5.88 24.09
CA LEU A 85 -30.42 4.59 24.51
C LEU A 85 -31.47 3.69 25.19
N ASN A 86 -32.42 4.28 25.92
CA ASN A 86 -33.56 3.54 26.48
C ASN A 86 -34.45 2.95 25.38
N GLN A 87 -34.73 3.69 24.31
CA GLN A 87 -35.46 3.16 23.14
C GLN A 87 -34.71 2.03 22.42
N LEU A 88 -33.38 1.99 22.55
CA LEU A 88 -32.56 0.89 22.04
C LEU A 88 -32.44 -0.29 23.02
N GLY A 89 -33.06 -0.21 24.21
CA GLY A 89 -33.05 -1.28 25.21
C GLY A 89 -31.83 -1.29 26.15
N TYR A 90 -31.09 -0.18 26.27
CA TYR A 90 -29.96 -0.08 27.20
C TYR A 90 -30.38 0.47 28.56
N GLU A 91 -29.91 -0.17 29.63
CA GLU A 91 -30.00 0.32 31.00
C GLU A 91 -28.70 1.01 31.40
N VAL A 92 -28.66 2.34 31.23
CA VAL A 92 -27.42 3.11 31.31
C VAL A 92 -27.30 3.84 32.64
N ALA A 93 -26.16 3.66 33.33
CA ALA A 93 -25.83 4.36 34.56
C ALA A 93 -24.51 5.14 34.43
N LEU A 94 -24.36 6.19 35.25
CA LEU A 94 -23.09 6.91 35.40
C LEU A 94 -22.02 5.98 35.97
N SER A 95 -20.80 6.13 35.47
CA SER A 95 -19.63 5.40 35.97
C SER A 95 -18.56 6.35 36.47
N ASN A 96 -17.80 5.89 37.47
CA ASN A 96 -16.57 6.55 37.89
C ASN A 96 -15.43 6.21 36.91
N ALA A 97 -14.35 6.99 36.98
CA ALA A 97 -13.14 6.67 36.23
C ALA A 97 -12.55 5.33 36.70
N GLU A 98 -12.08 4.57 35.72
CA GLU A 98 -11.53 3.23 35.93
C GLU A 98 -10.03 3.24 35.65
N ILE A 99 -9.24 2.53 36.45
CA ILE A 99 -7.79 2.42 36.25
C ILE A 99 -7.49 1.09 35.59
N VAL A 100 -6.98 1.13 34.36
CA VAL A 100 -6.59 -0.05 33.57
C VAL A 100 -5.13 0.13 33.18
N ASN A 101 -4.27 -0.86 33.46
CA ASN A 101 -2.83 -0.83 33.16
C ASN A 101 -2.12 0.46 33.63
N GLY A 102 -2.49 0.97 34.82
CA GLY A 102 -1.91 2.18 35.40
C GLY A 102 -2.39 3.51 34.79
N LYS A 103 -3.32 3.47 33.82
CA LYS A 103 -3.92 4.66 33.20
C LYS A 103 -5.38 4.81 33.63
N SER A 104 -5.81 6.04 33.86
CA SER A 104 -7.19 6.37 34.25
C SER A 104 -8.06 6.67 33.03
N TYR A 105 -9.19 5.99 32.91
CA TYR A 105 -10.18 6.14 31.84
C TYR A 105 -11.51 6.64 32.42
N ALA A 106 -11.83 7.90 32.14
CA ALA A 106 -13.06 8.55 32.61
C ALA A 106 -14.22 8.33 31.62
N ILE A 107 -14.56 7.06 31.34
CA ILE A 107 -15.71 6.74 30.48
C ILE A 107 -16.99 7.01 31.26
N SER A 108 -17.80 7.95 30.77
CA SER A 108 -18.91 8.55 31.52
C SER A 108 -20.01 7.57 31.99
N HIS A 109 -20.29 6.52 31.22
CA HIS A 109 -21.44 5.64 31.46
C HIS A 109 -21.14 4.18 31.14
N ARG A 110 -21.95 3.29 31.72
CA ARG A 110 -21.92 1.83 31.56
C ARG A 110 -23.35 1.32 31.41
N ALA A 111 -23.59 0.37 30.51
CA ALA A 111 -24.88 -0.32 30.42
C ALA A 111 -24.91 -1.56 31.34
N SER A 112 -25.72 -1.54 32.40
CA SER A 112 -25.77 -2.61 33.40
C SER A 112 -26.31 -3.92 32.86
N ASN A 113 -27.25 -3.85 31.91
CA ASN A 113 -27.84 -5.03 31.28
C ASN A 113 -26.96 -5.68 30.20
N LYS A 114 -25.73 -5.19 30.01
CA LYS A 114 -24.74 -5.67 29.02
C LYS A 114 -23.34 -5.69 29.63
N ASP A 115 -23.24 -6.25 30.84
CA ASP A 115 -22.00 -6.39 31.61
C ASP A 115 -21.14 -5.11 31.64
N GLY A 116 -21.78 -3.97 31.90
CA GLY A 116 -21.09 -2.69 31.93
C GLY A 116 -20.53 -2.25 30.57
N PHE A 117 -21.26 -2.48 29.48
CA PHE A 117 -20.86 -2.00 28.15
C PHE A 117 -20.50 -0.50 28.16
N PRO A 118 -19.33 -0.10 27.63
CA PRO A 118 -18.83 1.26 27.79
C PRO A 118 -19.50 2.25 26.84
N ILE A 119 -20.05 3.33 27.42
CA ILE A 119 -20.70 4.42 26.68
C ILE A 119 -20.13 5.75 27.16
N HIS A 120 -19.54 6.51 26.23
CA HIS A 120 -19.01 7.84 26.51
C HIS A 120 -19.90 8.92 25.89
N ILE A 121 -20.56 9.69 26.75
CA ILE A 121 -21.46 10.79 26.39
C ILE A 121 -20.77 12.09 26.82
N VAL A 122 -20.52 12.97 25.85
CA VAL A 122 -20.04 14.33 26.07
C VAL A 122 -21.09 15.35 25.63
N GLY A 123 -20.86 16.63 25.91
CA GLY A 123 -21.80 17.68 25.54
C GLY A 123 -21.71 18.08 24.07
N SER A 124 -22.76 18.71 23.53
CA SER A 124 -22.91 18.96 22.09
C SER A 124 -21.88 19.88 21.48
N GLU A 125 -21.28 20.75 22.29
CA GLU A 125 -20.26 21.68 21.83
C GLU A 125 -18.84 21.07 21.90
N GLN A 126 -18.69 19.88 22.48
CA GLN A 126 -17.43 19.13 22.50
C GLN A 126 -17.27 18.31 21.21
N SER A 127 -16.15 18.52 20.53
CA SER A 127 -15.73 17.64 19.42
C SER A 127 -15.35 16.25 19.94
N LEU A 128 -15.72 15.22 19.18
CA LEU A 128 -15.32 13.84 19.46
C LEU A 128 -13.83 13.57 19.17
N ASP A 129 -13.20 14.42 18.35
CA ASP A 129 -11.85 14.25 17.81
C ASP A 129 -10.80 15.09 18.54
N LYS A 130 -11.23 16.17 19.20
CA LYS A 130 -10.37 17.06 19.99
C LYS A 130 -10.44 16.78 21.47
N LYS A 131 -9.30 16.90 22.16
CA LYS A 131 -9.28 16.92 23.63
C LYS A 131 -9.97 18.17 24.17
N ALA A 132 -10.62 18.06 25.32
CA ALA A 132 -11.18 19.21 26.03
C ALA A 132 -10.05 20.04 26.66
N GLU A 133 -10.25 21.36 26.82
CA GLU A 133 -9.26 22.25 27.47
C GLU A 133 -8.99 21.85 28.94
N SER A 134 -10.02 21.37 29.62
CA SER A 134 -9.95 20.80 30.98
C SER A 134 -10.70 19.47 30.99
N GLY A 135 -10.05 18.37 31.35
CA GLY A 135 -10.68 17.06 31.35
C GLY A 135 -9.72 15.89 31.09
N PRO A 136 -10.22 14.77 30.53
CA PRO A 136 -9.41 13.60 30.22
C PRO A 136 -8.23 13.91 29.31
N ARG A 137 -7.18 13.08 29.38
CA ARG A 137 -5.93 13.22 28.61
C ARG A 137 -6.13 13.24 27.09
N LEU A 138 -7.24 12.66 26.61
CA LEU A 138 -7.49 12.36 25.21
C LEU A 138 -8.86 12.88 24.77
N SER A 139 -9.05 13.04 23.46
CA SER A 139 -10.37 13.25 22.86
C SER A 139 -11.37 12.14 23.23
N PRO A 140 -12.69 12.42 23.21
CA PRO A 140 -13.70 11.42 23.55
C PRO A 140 -13.59 10.12 22.73
N HIS A 141 -13.28 10.23 21.44
CA HIS A 141 -13.04 9.07 20.59
C HIS A 141 -11.78 8.30 21.01
N ALA A 142 -10.64 8.99 21.13
CA ALA A 142 -9.37 8.36 21.46
C ALA A 142 -9.40 7.71 22.86
N LEU A 143 -10.08 8.33 23.83
CA LEU A 143 -10.26 7.80 25.17
C LEU A 143 -11.03 6.48 25.15
N MET A 144 -12.12 6.40 24.38
CA MET A 144 -12.89 5.17 24.22
C MET A 144 -12.08 4.10 23.50
N GLN A 145 -11.40 4.45 22.40
CA GLN A 145 -10.59 3.51 21.62
C GLN A 145 -9.46 2.90 22.47
N GLU A 146 -8.73 3.71 23.24
CA GLU A 146 -7.67 3.20 24.11
C GLU A 146 -8.23 2.33 25.25
N TYR A 147 -9.42 2.68 25.77
CA TYR A 147 -10.11 1.88 26.79
C TYR A 147 -10.52 0.49 26.28
N ILE A 148 -11.19 0.40 25.12
CA ILE A 148 -11.60 -0.90 24.55
C ILE A 148 -10.37 -1.75 24.16
N ASN A 149 -9.30 -1.12 23.64
CA ASN A 149 -8.05 -1.84 23.33
C ASN A 149 -7.31 -2.36 24.58
N SER A 150 -7.61 -1.81 25.75
CA SER A 150 -6.96 -2.18 27.03
C SER A 150 -7.83 -3.08 27.91
N THR A 151 -9.05 -3.40 27.48
CA THR A 151 -10.04 -4.19 28.23
C THR A 151 -10.60 -5.32 27.37
N GLU A 152 -11.46 -6.17 27.95
CA GLU A 152 -12.10 -7.27 27.21
C GLU A 152 -13.32 -6.83 26.38
N HIS A 153 -13.63 -5.53 26.38
CA HIS A 153 -14.73 -5.00 25.58
C HIS A 153 -14.34 -4.92 24.10
N ILE A 154 -15.09 -5.61 23.23
CA ILE A 154 -14.88 -5.55 21.78
C ILE A 154 -15.42 -4.24 21.19
N TYR A 155 -16.53 -3.71 21.72
CA TYR A 155 -17.19 -2.52 21.20
C TYR A 155 -17.39 -1.45 22.28
N GLY A 156 -17.52 -0.19 21.84
CA GLY A 156 -17.91 0.93 22.69
C GLY A 156 -18.61 2.04 21.91
N PHE A 157 -19.47 2.80 22.60
CA PHE A 157 -20.17 3.95 21.99
C PHE A 157 -19.60 5.27 22.45
N VAL A 158 -19.39 6.21 21.54
CA VAL A 158 -19.00 7.59 21.85
C VAL A 158 -19.93 8.58 21.13
N THR A 159 -20.46 9.56 21.85
CA THR A 159 -21.39 10.55 21.26
C THR A 159 -21.34 11.91 21.95
N ASN A 160 -21.55 12.96 21.17
CA ASN A 160 -21.77 14.32 21.65
C ASN A 160 -23.24 14.76 21.48
N GLY A 161 -24.16 13.85 21.16
CA GLY A 161 -25.56 14.20 20.88
C GLY A 161 -25.85 14.54 19.42
N ILE A 162 -24.87 15.03 18.68
CA ILE A 162 -25.00 15.34 17.25
C ILE A 162 -24.50 14.15 16.43
N HIS A 163 -23.32 13.65 16.77
CA HIS A 163 -22.72 12.48 16.14
C HIS A 163 -22.71 11.31 17.14
N PHE A 164 -23.03 10.11 16.66
CA PHE A 164 -22.98 8.88 17.43
C PHE A 164 -22.06 7.88 16.73
N ARG A 165 -20.96 7.50 17.39
CA ARG A 165 -19.98 6.57 16.83
C ARG A 165 -20.00 5.24 17.55
N VAL A 166 -19.89 4.19 16.75
CA VAL A 166 -19.62 2.82 17.17
C VAL A 166 -18.16 2.54 16.91
N LEU A 167 -17.42 2.23 17.97
CA LEU A 167 -16.02 1.82 17.90
C LEU A 167 -15.91 0.33 18.16
N ARG A 168 -14.96 -0.30 17.48
CA ARG A 168 -14.51 -1.68 17.74
C ARG A 168 -13.04 -1.64 18.16
N ASP A 169 -12.59 -2.61 18.95
CA ASP A 169 -11.19 -2.76 19.30
C ASP A 169 -10.31 -2.79 18.03
N ALA A 170 -9.18 -2.08 18.09
CA ALA A 170 -8.37 -1.79 16.93
C ALA A 170 -7.55 -3.01 16.53
N THR A 171 -8.05 -3.76 15.55
CA THR A 171 -7.25 -4.74 14.81
C THR A 171 -6.16 -4.05 13.98
N ARG A 172 -6.42 -2.84 13.46
CA ARG A 172 -5.52 -2.04 12.62
C ARG A 172 -5.03 -0.78 13.36
N LEU A 173 -3.72 -0.60 13.51
CA LEU A 173 -3.14 0.51 14.30
C LEU A 173 -3.12 1.86 13.57
N SER A 174 -3.32 1.85 12.25
CA SER A 174 -2.94 2.96 11.37
C SER A 174 -4.13 3.71 10.75
N ARG A 175 -5.38 3.26 10.98
CA ARG A 175 -6.59 3.90 10.44
C ARG A 175 -7.72 3.90 11.47
N LEU A 176 -8.44 5.02 11.54
CA LEU A 176 -9.71 5.15 12.23
C LEU A 176 -10.72 4.14 11.68
N SER A 177 -11.25 3.26 12.54
CA SER A 177 -12.30 2.30 12.19
C SER A 177 -13.54 2.55 13.05
N TYR A 178 -14.56 3.17 12.47
CA TYR A 178 -15.81 3.47 13.16
C TYR A 178 -16.98 3.64 12.21
N LEU A 179 -18.18 3.42 12.73
CA LEU A 179 -19.43 3.80 12.07
C LEU A 179 -20.01 5.00 12.82
N GLU A 180 -20.20 6.11 12.12
CA GLU A 180 -20.79 7.33 12.66
C GLU A 180 -22.18 7.57 12.08
N PHE A 181 -23.11 7.99 12.92
CA PHE A 181 -24.41 8.50 12.53
C PHE A 181 -24.52 9.97 12.92
N ASN A 182 -24.91 10.82 11.97
CA ASN A 182 -25.30 12.21 12.21
C ASN A 182 -26.78 12.23 12.66
N LEU A 183 -26.98 12.22 13.97
CA LEU A 183 -28.30 12.21 14.59
C LEU A 183 -29.09 13.49 14.32
N GLU A 184 -28.40 14.65 14.29
CA GLU A 184 -29.03 15.94 13.99
C GLU A 184 -29.61 15.93 12.58
N GLN A 185 -28.79 15.63 11.57
CA GLN A 185 -29.25 15.57 10.19
C GLN A 185 -30.36 14.51 10.02
N MET A 186 -30.19 13.34 10.64
CA MET A 186 -31.17 12.26 10.57
C MET A 186 -32.55 12.71 11.02
N VAL A 187 -32.64 13.37 12.18
CA VAL A 187 -33.92 13.80 12.75
C VAL A 187 -34.46 15.06 12.08
N GLU A 188 -33.62 16.06 11.78
CA GLU A 188 -34.06 17.34 11.21
C GLU A 188 -34.53 17.23 9.76
N GLU A 189 -33.90 16.37 8.96
CA GLU A 189 -34.26 16.14 7.55
C GLU A 189 -35.23 14.97 7.36
N GLY A 190 -35.58 14.23 8.42
CA GLY A 190 -36.59 13.17 8.39
C GLY A 190 -36.14 11.86 7.76
N HIS A 191 -34.87 11.48 7.93
CA HIS A 191 -34.25 10.27 7.36
C HIS A 191 -34.62 8.98 8.12
N TYR A 192 -35.89 8.58 8.01
CA TYR A 192 -36.43 7.39 8.68
C TYR A 192 -35.71 6.09 8.30
N ALA A 193 -35.28 5.94 7.05
CA ALA A 193 -34.64 4.70 6.59
C ALA A 193 -33.28 4.49 7.26
N GLU A 194 -32.51 5.56 7.43
CA GLU A 194 -31.22 5.58 8.11
C GLU A 194 -31.40 5.38 9.62
N PHE A 195 -32.47 5.90 10.21
CA PHE A 195 -32.84 5.56 11.60
C PHE A 195 -33.20 4.08 11.76
N ALA A 196 -33.89 3.48 10.80
CA ALA A 196 -34.19 2.06 10.84
C ALA A 196 -32.90 1.22 10.84
N ILE A 197 -31.88 1.63 10.08
CA ILE A 197 -30.54 1.01 10.12
C ILE A 197 -29.92 1.21 11.51
N PHE A 198 -29.90 2.44 12.03
CA PHE A 198 -29.39 2.75 13.37
C PHE A 198 -30.02 1.88 14.45
N TYR A 199 -31.36 1.76 14.47
CA TYR A 199 -32.09 0.93 15.42
C TYR A 199 -31.76 -0.56 15.22
N ARG A 200 -31.81 -1.05 13.99
CA ARG A 200 -31.55 -2.46 13.68
C ARG A 200 -30.12 -2.87 14.04
N LEU A 201 -29.15 -1.97 13.88
CA LEU A 201 -27.75 -2.26 14.16
C LEU A 201 -27.39 -2.10 15.64
N LEU A 202 -27.93 -1.08 16.32
CA LEU A 202 -27.44 -0.67 17.65
C LEU A 202 -28.33 -1.02 18.82
N HIS A 203 -29.49 -1.66 18.61
CA HIS A 203 -30.32 -2.16 19.70
C HIS A 203 -29.55 -3.13 20.62
N ALA A 204 -29.85 -3.10 21.91
CA ALA A 204 -29.13 -3.84 22.95
C ALA A 204 -29.10 -5.36 22.71
N SER A 205 -30.11 -5.93 22.05
CA SER A 205 -30.10 -7.37 21.73
C SER A 205 -29.01 -7.79 20.74
N ARG A 206 -28.28 -6.84 20.13
CA ARG A 206 -27.17 -7.12 19.20
C ARG A 206 -25.88 -7.43 19.94
N LEU A 207 -25.84 -7.07 21.21
CA LEU A 207 -24.77 -7.37 22.14
C LEU A 207 -25.20 -8.51 23.07
N LYS A 208 -24.22 -9.30 23.50
CA LYS A 208 -24.41 -10.32 24.53
C LYS A 208 -24.50 -9.69 25.92
N ASP A 209 -25.00 -10.47 26.86
CA ASP A 209 -25.22 -10.02 28.23
C ASP A 209 -23.91 -10.02 29.03
N THR A 210 -22.91 -10.83 28.64
CA THR A 210 -21.57 -10.89 29.24
C THR A 210 -20.46 -10.57 28.24
N LYS A 211 -19.32 -10.08 28.74
CA LYS A 211 -18.15 -9.76 27.91
C LYS A 211 -17.49 -11.00 27.31
N GLU A 212 -17.48 -12.15 28.00
CA GLU A 212 -16.81 -13.36 27.48
C GLU A 212 -17.47 -13.88 26.19
N GLU A 213 -18.78 -13.66 26.05
CA GLU A 213 -19.55 -14.05 24.88
C GLU A 213 -19.56 -12.97 23.78
N ALA A 214 -18.87 -11.83 23.96
CA ALA A 214 -18.94 -10.71 23.02
C ALA A 214 -18.57 -11.09 21.57
N LYS A 215 -17.74 -12.12 21.37
CA LYS A 215 -17.39 -12.65 20.04
C LYS A 215 -18.57 -13.32 19.32
N ASP A 216 -19.55 -13.79 20.06
CA ASP A 216 -20.78 -14.42 19.57
C ASP A 216 -21.93 -13.41 19.45
N ALA A 217 -21.66 -12.11 19.64
CA ALA A 217 -22.64 -11.05 19.48
C ALA A 217 -23.11 -10.93 18.03
N ILE A 218 -24.38 -10.57 17.82
CA ILE A 218 -24.94 -10.35 16.47
C ILE A 218 -24.20 -9.19 15.78
N LEU A 219 -23.79 -8.17 16.55
CA LEU A 219 -22.97 -7.07 16.01
C LEU A 219 -21.63 -7.58 15.46
N GLU A 220 -21.01 -8.55 16.13
CA GLU A 220 -19.77 -9.19 15.68
C GLU A 220 -20.01 -10.13 14.49
N TYR A 221 -21.15 -10.82 14.42
CA TYR A 221 -21.56 -11.55 13.23
C TYR A 221 -21.63 -10.64 11.99
N TYR A 222 -22.20 -9.43 12.12
CA TYR A 222 -22.24 -8.47 11.01
C TYR A 222 -20.86 -7.94 10.62
N HIS A 223 -19.98 -7.72 11.59
CA HIS A 223 -18.58 -7.38 11.33
C HIS A 223 -17.86 -8.51 10.58
N ASN A 224 -18.01 -9.75 11.02
CA ASN A 224 -17.41 -10.92 10.36
C ASN A 224 -17.95 -11.14 8.95
N GLU A 225 -19.26 -10.93 8.73
CA GLU A 225 -19.84 -10.97 7.39
C GLU A 225 -19.26 -9.86 6.48
N ALA A 226 -19.00 -8.67 7.03
CA ALA A 226 -18.34 -7.58 6.31
C ALA A 226 -16.90 -7.98 5.90
N LEU A 227 -16.11 -8.53 6.82
CA LEU A 227 -14.75 -9.03 6.54
C LEU A 227 -14.75 -10.18 5.53
N ALA A 228 -15.65 -11.15 5.68
CA ALA A 228 -15.79 -12.27 4.78
C ALA A 228 -16.25 -11.84 3.37
N SER A 229 -17.09 -10.80 3.27
CA SER A 229 -17.41 -10.19 1.97
C SER A 229 -16.16 -9.62 1.30
N GLY A 230 -15.34 -8.84 2.02
CA GLY A 230 -14.07 -8.31 1.51
C GLY A 230 -13.10 -9.38 1.01
N SER A 231 -12.90 -10.46 1.78
CA SER A 231 -12.06 -11.58 1.36
C SER A 231 -12.58 -12.31 0.12
N ARG A 232 -13.90 -12.53 0.01
CA ARG A 232 -14.52 -13.17 -1.17
C ARG A 232 -14.42 -12.29 -2.41
N ILE A 233 -14.57 -10.97 -2.24
CA ILE A 233 -14.40 -9.99 -3.32
C ILE A 233 -12.99 -10.05 -3.86
N ARG A 234 -11.97 -10.10 -2.99
CA ARG A 234 -10.55 -10.17 -3.36
C ARG A 234 -10.22 -11.36 -4.28
N GLU A 235 -10.58 -12.58 -3.89
CA GLU A 235 -10.30 -13.79 -4.67
C GLU A 235 -10.98 -13.75 -6.06
N ARG A 236 -12.24 -13.31 -6.08
CA ARG A 236 -13.01 -13.17 -7.33
C ARG A 236 -12.48 -12.07 -8.22
N LEU A 237 -12.02 -10.97 -7.63
CA LEU A 237 -11.49 -9.83 -8.35
C LEU A 237 -10.15 -10.18 -9.01
N SER A 238 -9.28 -10.97 -8.36
CA SER A 238 -8.04 -11.45 -8.99
C SER A 238 -8.31 -12.23 -10.30
N GLN A 239 -9.22 -13.21 -10.24
CA GLN A 239 -9.66 -13.96 -11.42
C GLN A 239 -10.33 -13.06 -12.48
N ALA A 240 -11.11 -12.07 -12.05
CA ALA A 240 -11.73 -11.11 -12.95
C ALA A 240 -10.70 -10.24 -13.67
N VAL A 241 -9.63 -9.82 -13.00
CA VAL A 241 -8.54 -9.05 -13.61
C VAL A 241 -7.78 -9.92 -14.61
N GLU A 242 -7.45 -11.17 -14.27
CA GLU A 242 -6.82 -12.11 -15.21
C GLU A 242 -7.65 -12.26 -16.49
N ARG A 243 -8.96 -12.53 -16.35
CA ARG A 243 -9.88 -12.65 -17.50
C ARG A 243 -10.00 -11.36 -18.30
N SER A 244 -9.97 -10.21 -17.62
CA SER A 244 -10.00 -8.89 -18.26
C SER A 244 -8.75 -8.66 -19.10
N ILE A 245 -7.57 -9.03 -18.59
CA ILE A 245 -6.31 -8.96 -19.33
C ILE A 245 -6.37 -9.86 -20.55
N LEU A 246 -6.79 -11.13 -20.39
CA LEU A 246 -6.88 -12.07 -21.51
C LEU A 246 -7.88 -11.60 -22.57
N SER A 247 -9.05 -11.12 -22.18
CA SER A 247 -10.08 -10.60 -23.11
C SER A 247 -9.61 -9.34 -23.83
N LEU A 248 -8.99 -8.40 -23.11
CA LEU A 248 -8.44 -7.17 -23.70
C LEU A 248 -7.28 -7.47 -24.67
N ALA A 249 -6.30 -8.24 -24.23
CA ALA A 249 -5.11 -8.59 -25.02
C ALA A 249 -5.49 -9.32 -26.32
N ASN A 250 -6.34 -10.34 -26.22
CA ASN A 250 -6.78 -11.11 -27.38
C ASN A 250 -7.77 -10.34 -28.25
N GLY A 251 -8.64 -9.53 -27.65
CA GLY A 251 -9.57 -8.69 -28.39
C GLY A 251 -8.84 -7.71 -29.30
N LEU A 252 -7.78 -7.08 -28.78
CA LEU A 252 -6.93 -6.17 -29.55
C LEU A 252 -6.12 -6.90 -30.63
N LEU A 253 -5.51 -8.05 -30.31
CA LEU A 253 -4.77 -8.84 -31.30
C LEU A 253 -5.68 -9.36 -32.42
N LYS A 254 -6.90 -9.80 -32.12
CA LYS A 254 -7.82 -10.40 -33.10
C LYS A 254 -8.64 -9.36 -33.88
N GLN A 255 -8.53 -8.08 -33.55
CA GLN A 255 -9.27 -7.01 -34.23
C GLN A 255 -8.68 -6.76 -35.63
N PRO A 256 -9.46 -6.85 -36.72
CA PRO A 256 -8.95 -6.72 -38.10
C PRO A 256 -8.25 -5.40 -38.43
N GLU A 257 -8.61 -4.32 -37.74
CA GLU A 257 -8.03 -2.99 -37.92
C GLU A 257 -6.63 -2.84 -37.28
N ASN A 258 -6.23 -3.75 -36.38
CA ASN A 258 -4.97 -3.67 -35.64
C ASN A 258 -3.84 -4.49 -36.28
N GLN A 259 -3.76 -4.56 -37.62
CA GLN A 259 -2.73 -5.36 -38.31
C GLN A 259 -1.30 -4.95 -37.95
N GLU A 260 -1.06 -3.65 -37.74
CA GLU A 260 0.25 -3.14 -37.32
C GLU A 260 0.71 -3.69 -35.97
N LEU A 261 -0.22 -3.96 -35.05
CA LEU A 261 0.08 -4.57 -33.75
C LEU A 261 0.58 -6.00 -33.94
N GLN A 262 -0.09 -6.80 -34.77
CA GLN A 262 0.36 -8.17 -35.09
C GLN A 262 1.72 -8.16 -35.79
N GLN A 263 1.87 -7.30 -36.79
CA GLN A 263 3.11 -7.18 -37.55
C GLN A 263 4.29 -6.74 -36.66
N SER A 264 4.03 -5.97 -35.60
CA SER A 264 5.05 -5.59 -34.63
C SER A 264 5.60 -6.78 -33.83
N PHE A 265 4.82 -7.85 -33.63
CA PHE A 265 5.33 -9.10 -33.05
C PHE A 265 6.16 -9.88 -34.07
N ASP A 266 5.68 -9.99 -35.31
CA ASP A 266 6.39 -10.69 -36.39
C ASP A 266 7.76 -10.04 -36.67
N ASP A 267 7.83 -8.71 -36.63
CA ASP A 267 9.04 -7.92 -36.80
C ASP A 267 9.95 -7.88 -35.55
N ASN A 268 9.57 -8.54 -34.44
CA ASN A 268 10.23 -8.45 -33.13
C ASN A 268 10.39 -7.01 -32.60
N LYS A 269 9.48 -6.10 -32.96
CA LYS A 269 9.45 -4.71 -32.46
C LYS A 269 8.85 -4.62 -31.06
N ILE A 270 7.93 -5.52 -30.72
CA ILE A 270 7.34 -5.65 -29.39
C ILE A 270 7.43 -7.11 -28.92
N HIS A 271 7.77 -7.29 -27.65
CA HIS A 271 7.81 -8.61 -27.03
C HIS A 271 6.56 -8.83 -26.16
N ALA A 272 6.18 -10.10 -25.95
CA ALA A 272 5.02 -10.49 -25.15
C ALA A 272 5.00 -9.84 -23.75
N LYS A 273 6.17 -9.73 -23.10
CA LYS A 273 6.32 -9.05 -21.79
C LYS A 273 5.97 -7.56 -21.84
N GLN A 274 6.42 -6.85 -22.88
CA GLN A 274 6.14 -5.43 -23.05
C GLN A 274 4.66 -5.20 -23.37
N TYR A 275 4.08 -6.03 -24.23
CA TYR A 275 2.65 -5.96 -24.52
C TYR A 275 1.80 -6.24 -23.28
N TYR A 276 2.14 -7.29 -22.52
CA TYR A 276 1.49 -7.59 -21.25
C TYR A 276 1.54 -6.40 -20.29
N LEU A 277 2.69 -5.74 -20.15
CA LEU A 277 2.83 -4.56 -19.30
C LEU A 277 1.88 -3.43 -19.72
N HIS A 278 1.73 -3.16 -21.02
CA HIS A 278 0.79 -2.14 -21.51
C HIS A 278 -0.68 -2.52 -21.27
N ILE A 279 -1.04 -3.80 -21.46
CA ILE A 279 -2.40 -4.31 -21.18
C ILE A 279 -2.69 -4.20 -19.68
N LEU A 280 -1.75 -4.64 -18.83
CA LEU A 280 -1.84 -4.59 -17.39
C LEU A 280 -2.04 -3.15 -16.90
N ARG A 281 -1.21 -2.21 -17.38
CA ARG A 281 -1.36 -0.77 -17.07
C ARG A 281 -2.70 -0.21 -17.50
N SER A 282 -3.26 -0.67 -18.62
CA SER A 282 -4.60 -0.26 -19.07
C SER A 282 -5.68 -0.72 -18.10
N VAL A 283 -5.61 -1.97 -17.64
CA VAL A 283 -6.53 -2.49 -16.62
C VAL A 283 -6.32 -1.76 -15.27
N TYR A 284 -5.08 -1.43 -14.91
CA TYR A 284 -4.79 -0.65 -13.70
C TYR A 284 -5.35 0.76 -13.77
N ARG A 285 -5.28 1.43 -14.93
CA ARG A 285 -5.94 2.73 -15.13
C ARG A 285 -7.44 2.63 -14.94
N VAL A 286 -8.09 1.59 -15.49
CA VAL A 286 -9.54 1.38 -15.29
C VAL A 286 -9.86 1.25 -13.81
N LEU A 287 -9.15 0.38 -13.11
CA LEU A 287 -9.40 0.10 -11.70
C LEU A 287 -9.07 1.31 -10.80
N PHE A 288 -7.99 2.03 -11.09
CA PHE A 288 -7.64 3.27 -10.39
C PHE A 288 -8.75 4.32 -10.56
N LEU A 289 -9.23 4.52 -11.79
CA LEU A 289 -10.32 5.44 -12.09
C LEU A 289 -11.64 5.01 -11.43
N LEU A 290 -11.96 3.70 -11.37
CA LEU A 290 -13.11 3.20 -10.62
C LEU A 290 -13.04 3.62 -9.14
N VAL A 291 -11.89 3.42 -8.49
CA VAL A 291 -11.70 3.77 -7.08
C VAL A 291 -11.82 5.29 -6.86
N ILE A 292 -11.10 6.11 -7.62
CA ILE A 292 -11.10 7.56 -7.38
C ILE A 292 -12.43 8.22 -7.78
N GLU A 293 -13.14 7.69 -8.79
CA GLU A 293 -14.46 8.22 -9.17
C GLU A 293 -15.52 7.86 -8.12
N GLU A 294 -15.52 6.62 -7.61
CA GLU A 294 -16.48 6.19 -6.58
C GLU A 294 -16.22 6.84 -5.21
N ARG A 295 -14.95 7.13 -4.88
CA ARG A 295 -14.56 7.91 -3.70
C ARG A 295 -14.70 9.43 -3.88
N ASN A 296 -15.20 9.90 -5.02
CA ASN A 296 -15.34 11.33 -5.36
C ASN A 296 -14.02 12.13 -5.27
N LEU A 297 -12.90 11.52 -5.64
CA LEU A 297 -11.55 12.11 -5.53
C LEU A 297 -11.05 12.77 -6.83
N ILE A 298 -11.91 12.96 -7.83
CA ILE A 298 -11.55 13.68 -9.07
C ILE A 298 -11.51 15.19 -8.82
N TYR A 299 -12.60 15.73 -8.27
CA TYR A 299 -12.80 17.16 -8.04
C TYR A 299 -12.76 17.46 -6.54
N LYS A 300 -12.30 18.66 -6.17
CA LYS A 300 -12.40 19.19 -4.80
C LYS A 300 -13.86 19.29 -4.34
N GLU A 301 -14.10 19.29 -3.04
CA GLU A 301 -15.46 19.33 -2.47
C GLU A 301 -16.20 20.65 -2.75
N ASN A 302 -15.49 21.78 -2.62
CA ASN A 302 -16.07 23.12 -2.76
C ASN A 302 -15.88 23.66 -4.19
N LEU A 303 -16.79 23.27 -5.09
CA LEU A 303 -16.80 23.69 -6.49
C LEU A 303 -17.66 24.95 -6.71
N THR A 304 -17.16 25.84 -7.56
CA THR A 304 -17.95 26.92 -8.17
C THR A 304 -19.04 26.36 -9.09
N GLU A 305 -20.06 27.17 -9.41
CA GLU A 305 -21.14 26.75 -10.33
C GLU A 305 -20.63 26.38 -11.73
N GLU A 306 -19.52 26.99 -12.18
CA GLU A 306 -18.87 26.63 -13.43
C GLU A 306 -18.18 25.26 -13.33
N GLU A 307 -17.38 25.04 -12.28
CA GLU A 307 -16.72 23.75 -12.05
C GLU A 307 -17.73 22.61 -11.85
N LYS A 308 -18.89 22.86 -11.23
CA LYS A 308 -19.98 21.88 -11.15
C LYS A 308 -20.49 21.46 -12.53
N LYS A 309 -20.65 22.40 -13.47
CA LYS A 309 -21.05 22.08 -14.85
C LYS A 309 -19.99 21.24 -15.55
N LEU A 310 -18.72 21.55 -15.36
CA LEU A 310 -17.61 20.76 -15.93
C LEU A 310 -17.57 19.35 -15.36
N LYS A 311 -17.74 19.22 -14.04
CA LYS A 311 -17.92 17.94 -13.35
C LYS A 311 -19.08 17.13 -13.94
N ASP A 312 -20.23 17.76 -14.15
CA ASP A 312 -21.40 17.10 -14.74
C ASP A 312 -21.13 16.62 -16.18
N ILE A 313 -20.41 17.40 -16.99
CA ILE A 313 -20.00 17.01 -18.34
C ILE A 313 -19.09 15.78 -18.28
N TYR A 314 -18.09 15.78 -17.38
CA TYR A 314 -17.22 14.64 -17.18
C TYR A 314 -17.99 13.37 -16.83
N TYR A 315 -18.80 13.40 -15.77
CA TYR A 315 -19.54 12.23 -15.31
C TYR A 315 -20.57 11.72 -16.32
N LYS A 316 -21.10 12.61 -17.16
CA LYS A 316 -22.08 12.23 -18.18
C LYS A 316 -21.47 11.60 -19.43
N PHE A 317 -20.28 12.05 -19.85
CA PHE A 317 -19.74 11.70 -21.17
C PHE A 317 -18.41 10.96 -21.15
N TYR A 318 -17.54 11.21 -20.17
CA TYR A 318 -16.17 10.71 -20.14
C TYR A 318 -15.95 9.69 -19.02
N SER A 319 -16.62 9.84 -17.88
CA SER A 319 -16.43 8.99 -16.70
C SER A 319 -16.53 7.49 -17.01
N ILE A 320 -15.67 6.73 -16.33
CA ILE A 320 -15.68 5.26 -16.34
C ILE A 320 -17.02 4.72 -15.82
N GLN A 321 -17.71 5.42 -14.91
CA GLN A 321 -19.06 5.07 -14.46
C GLN A 321 -20.09 5.02 -15.60
N ARG A 322 -19.88 5.73 -16.70
CA ARG A 322 -20.74 5.58 -17.89
C ARG A 322 -20.62 4.17 -18.47
N LEU A 323 -19.42 3.62 -18.55
CA LEU A 323 -19.20 2.26 -19.06
C LEU A 323 -19.75 1.21 -18.08
N THR A 324 -19.59 1.42 -16.77
CA THR A 324 -20.20 0.52 -15.76
C THR A 324 -21.72 0.53 -15.81
N TYR A 325 -22.32 1.70 -16.08
CA TYR A 325 -23.77 1.83 -16.29
C TYR A 325 -24.24 1.06 -17.52
N LEU A 326 -23.49 1.10 -18.62
CA LEU A 326 -23.83 0.37 -19.86
C LEU A 326 -23.77 -1.15 -19.67
N VAL A 327 -22.83 -1.67 -18.88
CA VAL A 327 -22.77 -3.10 -18.52
C VAL A 327 -24.07 -3.57 -17.86
N ASN A 328 -24.65 -2.75 -16.99
CA ASN A 328 -25.86 -3.10 -16.25
C ASN A 328 -27.14 -2.98 -17.08
N LYS A 329 -27.07 -2.32 -18.25
CA LYS A 329 -28.20 -2.24 -19.16
C LYS A 329 -28.15 -3.39 -20.16
N ALA A 330 -29.28 -4.08 -20.33
CA ALA A 330 -29.48 -5.04 -21.42
C ALA A 330 -29.63 -4.33 -22.79
N VAL A 331 -28.62 -3.52 -23.17
CA VAL A 331 -28.59 -2.82 -24.47
C VAL A 331 -28.13 -3.79 -25.54
N TYR A 332 -28.72 -3.70 -26.73
CA TYR A 332 -28.15 -4.35 -27.91
C TYR A 332 -26.76 -3.77 -28.22
N ILE A 333 -25.75 -4.62 -28.29
CA ILE A 333 -24.38 -4.23 -28.61
C ILE A 333 -24.10 -4.62 -30.06
N ASP A 334 -23.92 -3.63 -30.93
CA ASP A 334 -23.43 -3.87 -32.29
C ASP A 334 -21.92 -4.16 -32.23
N PRO A 335 -21.47 -5.40 -32.53
CA PRO A 335 -20.06 -5.79 -32.45
C PRO A 335 -19.19 -5.11 -33.52
N LYS A 336 -19.76 -4.38 -34.48
CA LYS A 336 -19.00 -3.61 -35.48
C LYS A 336 -18.62 -2.22 -34.98
N LYS A 337 -19.21 -1.75 -33.87
CA LYS A 337 -18.93 -0.44 -33.29
C LYS A 337 -17.74 -0.53 -32.34
N THR A 338 -16.93 0.52 -32.32
CA THR A 338 -15.63 0.57 -31.62
C THR A 338 -15.43 1.87 -30.84
N ASP A 339 -16.49 2.68 -30.73
CA ASP A 339 -16.46 4.01 -30.11
C ASP A 339 -16.23 3.97 -28.60
N LEU A 340 -16.59 2.88 -27.89
CA LEU A 340 -16.36 2.77 -26.45
C LEU A 340 -14.87 2.64 -26.11
N TRP A 341 -14.08 1.97 -26.96
CA TRP A 341 -12.64 1.89 -26.78
C TRP A 341 -11.98 3.26 -26.97
N GLN A 342 -12.37 3.99 -28.02
CA GLN A 342 -11.88 5.35 -28.26
C GLN A 342 -12.30 6.30 -27.12
N SER A 343 -13.51 6.15 -26.60
CA SER A 343 -13.98 6.88 -25.42
C SER A 343 -13.13 6.57 -24.19
N LEU A 344 -12.74 5.31 -23.97
CA LEU A 344 -11.89 4.91 -22.84
C LEU A 344 -10.47 5.48 -22.98
N LEU A 345 -9.86 5.40 -24.17
CA LEU A 345 -8.56 6.00 -24.43
C LEU A 345 -8.59 7.52 -24.22
N MET A 346 -9.65 8.20 -24.66
CA MET A 346 -9.84 9.63 -24.39
C MET A 346 -9.98 9.91 -22.89
N THR A 347 -10.66 9.04 -22.16
CA THR A 347 -10.79 9.15 -20.69
C THR A 347 -9.42 9.07 -20.03
N PHE A 348 -8.55 8.15 -20.47
CA PHE A 348 -7.18 8.10 -19.97
C PHE A 348 -6.41 9.39 -20.26
N ARG A 349 -6.49 9.92 -21.49
CA ARG A 349 -5.81 11.16 -21.90
C ARG A 349 -6.18 12.37 -21.03
N LEU A 350 -7.42 12.44 -20.52
CA LEU A 350 -7.82 13.50 -19.58
C LEU A 350 -6.94 13.56 -18.31
N PHE A 351 -6.33 12.43 -17.93
CA PHE A 351 -5.49 12.32 -16.74
C PHE A 351 -3.99 12.21 -17.04
N GLU A 352 -3.60 12.12 -18.32
CA GLU A 352 -2.20 11.94 -18.71
C GLU A 352 -1.41 13.25 -18.72
N ASP A 353 -1.99 14.32 -19.27
CA ASP A 353 -1.31 15.60 -19.44
C ASP A 353 -2.15 16.78 -18.93
N ALA A 354 -1.46 17.86 -18.55
CA ALA A 354 -2.07 19.04 -17.96
C ALA A 354 -2.97 19.84 -18.91
N GLN A 355 -2.93 19.59 -20.22
CA GLN A 355 -3.70 20.35 -21.21
C GLN A 355 -5.04 19.69 -21.49
N THR A 356 -5.07 18.38 -21.69
CA THR A 356 -6.26 17.65 -22.14
C THR A 356 -7.40 17.71 -21.12
N GLY A 357 -7.11 17.43 -19.83
CA GLY A 357 -8.11 17.45 -18.76
C GLY A 357 -8.62 18.84 -18.36
N LYS A 358 -7.82 19.88 -18.62
CA LYS A 358 -8.08 21.26 -18.15
C LYS A 358 -9.41 21.82 -18.66
N ALA A 359 -9.82 21.45 -19.88
CA ALA A 359 -11.11 21.87 -20.44
C ALA A 359 -12.33 21.37 -19.65
N LEU A 360 -12.15 20.36 -18.80
CA LEU A 360 -13.14 19.81 -17.89
C LEU A 360 -12.83 20.11 -16.41
N GLY A 361 -11.83 20.96 -16.12
CA GLY A 361 -11.41 21.21 -14.75
C GLY A 361 -10.80 19.98 -14.06
N ILE A 362 -10.20 19.08 -14.83
CA ILE A 362 -9.52 17.88 -14.34
C ILE A 362 -8.02 18.16 -14.31
N ASP A 363 -7.42 17.97 -13.14
CA ASP A 363 -5.97 18.00 -12.98
C ASP A 363 -5.37 16.66 -13.39
N ALA A 364 -4.27 16.71 -14.15
CA ALA A 364 -3.60 15.51 -14.61
C ALA A 364 -2.97 14.73 -13.44
N LEU A 365 -2.99 13.41 -13.56
CA LEU A 365 -2.31 12.50 -12.64
C LEU A 365 -0.82 12.38 -13.01
N GLY A 366 -0.52 12.36 -14.31
CA GLY A 366 0.78 12.71 -14.92
C GLY A 366 1.98 11.80 -14.65
N SER A 367 1.90 10.82 -13.74
CA SER A 367 3.02 9.93 -13.40
C SER A 367 2.68 8.45 -13.58
N GLY A 368 3.73 7.64 -13.74
CA GLY A 368 3.65 6.18 -13.70
C GLY A 368 2.68 5.61 -14.72
N ILE A 369 1.63 4.93 -14.24
CA ILE A 369 0.62 4.36 -15.11
C ILE A 369 -0.12 5.41 -15.93
N PHE A 370 -0.18 6.68 -15.52
CA PHE A 370 -0.79 7.79 -16.28
C PHE A 370 0.24 8.64 -17.05
N SER A 371 1.48 8.18 -17.21
CA SER A 371 2.41 8.83 -18.15
C SER A 371 1.99 8.58 -19.60
N ASN A 372 2.31 9.52 -20.51
CA ASN A 372 1.93 9.46 -21.93
C ASN A 372 2.40 8.17 -22.66
N ASN A 373 3.51 7.59 -22.21
CA ASN A 373 4.10 6.39 -22.82
C ASN A 373 3.74 5.09 -22.09
N ALA A 374 2.95 5.15 -21.01
CA ALA A 374 2.67 3.99 -20.16
C ALA A 374 2.02 2.82 -20.91
N ILE A 375 1.20 3.13 -21.92
CA ILE A 375 0.45 2.17 -22.76
C ILE A 375 0.71 2.37 -24.25
N GLN A 376 1.91 2.84 -24.63
CA GLN A 376 2.21 3.35 -25.97
C GLN A 376 1.77 2.43 -27.13
N SER A 377 1.90 1.12 -27.00
CA SER A 377 1.51 0.17 -28.07
C SER A 377 -0.01 0.08 -28.29
N LEU A 378 -0.81 0.73 -27.46
CA LEU A 378 -2.28 0.66 -27.46
C LEU A 378 -2.93 1.99 -27.88
N ASN A 379 -2.15 3.06 -28.06
CA ASN A 379 -2.67 4.42 -28.27
C ASN A 379 -3.50 4.57 -29.56
N ASP A 380 -3.15 3.80 -30.59
CA ASP A 380 -3.76 3.87 -31.92
C ASP A 380 -4.53 2.60 -32.29
N THR A 381 -4.85 1.76 -31.30
CA THR A 381 -5.60 0.52 -31.53
C THR A 381 -7.11 0.75 -31.53
N VAL A 382 -7.81 -0.21 -32.11
CA VAL A 382 -9.28 -0.28 -32.15
C VAL A 382 -9.74 -1.54 -31.41
N LEU A 383 -10.88 -1.47 -30.72
CA LEU A 383 -11.50 -2.63 -30.08
C LEU A 383 -13.01 -2.52 -30.17
N ASN A 384 -13.67 -3.63 -30.48
CA ASN A 384 -15.12 -3.67 -30.55
C ASN A 384 -15.79 -3.45 -29.17
N ASN A 385 -16.96 -2.82 -29.20
CA ASN A 385 -17.72 -2.45 -28.00
C ASN A 385 -18.13 -3.66 -27.14
N LYS A 386 -18.32 -4.83 -27.76
CA LYS A 386 -18.67 -6.07 -27.03
C LYS A 386 -17.53 -6.47 -26.10
N THR A 387 -16.30 -6.48 -26.59
CA THR A 387 -15.12 -6.81 -25.78
C THR A 387 -14.88 -5.76 -24.69
N VAL A 388 -15.02 -4.46 -25.00
CA VAL A 388 -14.88 -3.40 -23.97
C VAL A 388 -15.87 -3.62 -22.82
N LEU A 389 -17.15 -3.87 -23.12
CA LEU A 389 -18.16 -4.09 -22.09
C LEU A 389 -17.98 -5.43 -21.36
N GLU A 390 -17.44 -6.45 -22.03
CA GLU A 390 -17.09 -7.73 -21.39
C GLU A 390 -15.97 -7.55 -20.35
N VAL A 391 -14.90 -6.83 -20.71
CA VAL A 391 -13.82 -6.47 -19.77
C VAL A 391 -14.40 -5.74 -18.56
N PHE A 392 -15.22 -4.71 -18.79
CA PHE A 392 -15.87 -3.99 -17.69
C PHE A 392 -16.80 -4.88 -16.86
N LYS A 393 -17.53 -5.81 -17.49
CA LYS A 393 -18.41 -6.74 -16.79
C LYS A 393 -17.63 -7.60 -15.80
N TYR A 394 -16.47 -8.11 -16.18
CA TYR A 394 -15.61 -8.87 -15.27
C TYR A 394 -15.16 -8.01 -14.07
N LEU A 395 -14.73 -6.77 -14.32
CA LEU A 395 -14.22 -5.91 -13.26
C LEU A 395 -15.30 -5.38 -12.31
N VAL A 396 -16.52 -5.13 -12.79
CA VAL A 396 -17.54 -4.42 -11.98
C VAL A 396 -18.63 -5.33 -11.44
N THR A 397 -18.71 -6.58 -11.89
CA THR A 397 -19.71 -7.53 -11.38
C THR A 397 -19.13 -8.93 -11.18
N PHE A 398 -19.69 -9.67 -10.21
CA PHE A 398 -19.41 -11.09 -10.03
C PHE A 398 -20.70 -11.84 -9.64
N GLU A 399 -20.73 -13.15 -9.87
CA GLU A 399 -21.87 -13.99 -9.45
C GLU A 399 -21.65 -14.50 -8.03
N ASN A 400 -22.62 -14.28 -7.13
CA ASN A 400 -22.61 -14.87 -5.79
C ASN A 400 -22.90 -16.37 -5.82
N GLU A 401 -22.83 -17.03 -4.66
CA GLU A 401 -23.12 -18.48 -4.53
C GLU A 401 -24.53 -18.84 -5.04
N ASN A 402 -25.47 -17.88 -4.99
CA ASN A 402 -26.84 -18.01 -5.46
C ASN A 402 -27.01 -17.65 -6.96
N LYS A 403 -25.92 -17.50 -7.73
CA LYS A 403 -25.91 -17.09 -9.14
C LYS A 403 -26.57 -15.73 -9.40
N GLN A 404 -26.60 -14.85 -8.41
CA GLN A 404 -27.03 -13.48 -8.56
C GLN A 404 -25.83 -12.61 -8.90
N THR A 405 -25.99 -11.73 -9.88
CA THR A 405 -24.98 -10.73 -10.23
C THR A 405 -24.95 -9.66 -9.16
N ILE A 406 -23.80 -9.53 -8.50
CA ILE A 406 -23.51 -8.47 -7.52
C ILE A 406 -22.53 -7.49 -8.15
N ARG A 407 -22.72 -6.20 -7.88
CA ARG A 407 -21.77 -5.13 -8.26
C ARG A 407 -20.65 -5.03 -7.22
N VAL A 408 -19.41 -4.89 -7.70
CA VAL A 408 -18.26 -4.55 -6.84
C VAL A 408 -18.35 -3.09 -6.41
N ASN A 409 -18.27 -2.83 -5.11
CA ASN A 409 -18.17 -1.47 -4.56
C ASN A 409 -16.69 -1.11 -4.33
N TYR A 410 -16.12 -0.28 -5.20
CA TYR A 410 -14.71 0.13 -5.13
C TYR A 410 -14.49 1.28 -4.13
N ALA A 411 -15.54 1.97 -3.67
CA ALA A 411 -15.42 2.94 -2.60
C ALA A 411 -15.02 2.28 -1.27
N ASP A 412 -15.59 1.10 -0.99
CA ASP A 412 -15.43 0.37 0.27
C ASP A 412 -14.20 -0.56 0.29
N LEU A 413 -13.62 -0.88 -0.87
CA LEU A 413 -12.46 -1.77 -0.97
C LEU A 413 -11.22 -1.08 -0.38
N ASP A 414 -10.48 -1.76 0.48
CA ASP A 414 -9.20 -1.23 0.98
C ASP A 414 -8.12 -1.29 -0.10
N VAL A 415 -7.17 -0.36 -0.05
CA VAL A 415 -5.99 -0.34 -0.94
C VAL A 415 -5.16 -1.61 -0.78
N GLU A 416 -5.15 -2.20 0.42
CA GLU A 416 -4.49 -3.48 0.71
C GLU A 416 -5.15 -4.67 -0.01
N GLU A 417 -6.48 -4.70 0.00
CA GLU A 417 -7.28 -5.70 -0.73
C GLU A 417 -7.02 -5.58 -2.22
N PHE A 418 -6.88 -4.35 -2.72
CA PHE A 418 -6.52 -4.04 -4.09
C PHE A 418 -5.11 -4.54 -4.46
N GLY A 419 -4.11 -4.38 -3.59
CA GLY A 419 -2.75 -4.88 -3.83
C GLY A 419 -2.71 -6.39 -4.06
N SER A 420 -3.45 -7.14 -3.24
CA SER A 420 -3.50 -8.61 -3.32
C SER A 420 -4.23 -9.17 -4.55
N VAL A 421 -5.12 -8.40 -5.19
CA VAL A 421 -5.76 -8.78 -6.48
C VAL A 421 -4.70 -9.05 -7.54
N TYR A 422 -3.62 -8.27 -7.50
CA TYR A 422 -2.60 -8.27 -8.53
C TYR A 422 -1.41 -9.15 -8.21
N GLU A 423 -1.16 -9.47 -6.94
CA GLU A 423 -0.12 -10.41 -6.54
C GLU A 423 -0.30 -11.77 -7.22
N GLY A 424 -1.56 -12.25 -7.33
CA GLY A 424 -1.87 -13.46 -8.07
C GLY A 424 -1.53 -13.40 -9.57
N LEU A 425 -1.31 -12.20 -10.14
CA LEU A 425 -0.94 -12.00 -11.54
C LEU A 425 0.58 -11.92 -11.77
N LEU A 426 1.36 -11.77 -10.69
CA LEU A 426 2.82 -11.64 -10.76
C LEU A 426 3.51 -12.93 -11.19
N GLU A 427 2.82 -14.06 -11.08
CA GLU A 427 3.35 -15.40 -11.35
C GLU A 427 3.18 -15.85 -12.81
N PHE A 428 2.45 -15.09 -13.62
CA PHE A 428 2.19 -15.47 -15.00
C PHE A 428 3.32 -15.09 -15.96
N GLU A 429 3.74 -16.04 -16.79
CA GLU A 429 4.60 -15.77 -17.93
C GLU A 429 3.75 -15.45 -19.18
N PRO A 430 3.78 -14.21 -19.70
CA PRO A 430 3.00 -13.85 -20.87
C PRO A 430 3.63 -14.38 -22.16
N VAL A 431 2.82 -15.02 -22.99
CA VAL A 431 3.22 -15.56 -24.30
C VAL A 431 2.30 -15.01 -25.37
N VAL A 432 2.88 -14.67 -26.53
CA VAL A 432 2.14 -14.35 -27.76
C VAL A 432 2.62 -15.29 -28.84
N GLU A 433 1.74 -16.17 -29.31
CA GLU A 433 2.02 -17.13 -30.37
C GLU A 433 0.83 -17.22 -31.32
N ASN A 434 1.08 -17.24 -32.63
CA ASN A 434 0.04 -17.34 -33.67
C ASN A 434 -1.09 -16.30 -33.53
N GLY A 435 -0.77 -15.08 -33.09
CA GLY A 435 -1.74 -14.01 -32.88
C GLY A 435 -2.63 -14.18 -31.64
N GLU A 436 -2.28 -15.08 -30.73
CA GLU A 436 -3.00 -15.33 -29.48
C GLU A 436 -2.12 -15.05 -28.26
N PHE A 437 -2.68 -14.32 -27.29
CA PHE A 437 -2.07 -14.03 -26.01
C PHE A 437 -2.59 -14.99 -24.95
N TYR A 438 -1.68 -15.64 -24.21
CA TYR A 438 -2.04 -16.49 -23.08
C TYR A 438 -0.94 -16.47 -22.01
N PHE A 439 -1.30 -16.93 -20.82
CA PHE A 439 -0.33 -17.15 -19.75
C PHE A 439 0.14 -18.60 -19.78
N LYS A 440 1.45 -18.80 -19.86
CA LYS A 440 2.03 -20.13 -19.71
C LYS A 440 2.02 -20.50 -18.22
N GLN A 441 1.52 -21.69 -17.89
CA GLN A 441 1.72 -22.24 -16.56
C GLN A 441 3.21 -22.50 -16.37
N GLY A 442 3.85 -21.77 -15.46
CA GLY A 442 5.17 -22.12 -14.98
C GLY A 442 5.13 -23.46 -14.21
N ASP A 443 6.20 -24.24 -14.29
CA ASP A 443 6.34 -25.51 -13.56
C ASP A 443 6.38 -25.34 -12.02
N ASP A 444 6.51 -24.11 -11.53
CA ASP A 444 6.59 -23.80 -10.11
C ASP A 444 5.54 -22.75 -9.70
N ARG A 445 4.33 -23.18 -9.36
CA ARG A 445 3.32 -22.37 -8.64
C ARG A 445 3.77 -21.91 -7.22
N SER A 446 5.06 -22.00 -6.90
CA SER A 446 5.60 -21.87 -5.55
C SER A 446 6.98 -21.21 -5.46
N SER A 447 7.51 -20.63 -6.55
CA SER A 447 8.90 -20.12 -6.61
C SER A 447 9.06 -18.61 -6.49
N SER A 448 8.00 -17.81 -6.66
CA SER A 448 8.04 -16.34 -6.54
C SER A 448 8.14 -15.88 -5.08
N GLY A 449 7.63 -16.66 -4.12
CA GLY A 449 7.54 -16.29 -2.71
C GLY A 449 6.65 -15.07 -2.44
N SER A 450 5.94 -14.55 -3.45
CA SER A 450 5.12 -13.36 -3.37
C SER A 450 3.76 -13.69 -2.74
N HIS A 451 3.73 -13.72 -1.41
CA HIS A 451 2.50 -13.92 -0.66
C HIS A 451 2.08 -12.63 0.04
N TYR A 452 0.80 -12.30 -0.09
CA TYR A 452 0.14 -11.28 0.73
C TYR A 452 0.47 -11.52 2.20
N THR A 453 0.93 -10.48 2.87
CA THR A 453 1.23 -10.53 4.31
C THR A 453 -0.01 -10.08 5.07
N PRO A 454 -0.69 -10.93 5.87
CA PRO A 454 -1.83 -10.50 6.66
C PRO A 454 -1.46 -9.41 7.67
N GLU A 455 -2.38 -8.49 7.93
CA GLU A 455 -2.18 -7.38 8.87
C GLU A 455 -1.81 -7.85 10.29
N GLU A 456 -2.29 -9.03 10.69
CA GLU A 456 -1.93 -9.67 11.97
C GLU A 456 -0.42 -9.92 12.10
N LEU A 457 0.28 -10.10 10.97
CA LEU A 457 1.74 -10.22 10.93
C LEU A 457 2.42 -8.86 10.74
N VAL A 458 1.79 -7.89 10.06
CA VAL A 458 2.36 -6.54 9.85
C VAL A 458 2.36 -5.71 11.13
N LYS A 459 1.30 -5.81 11.93
CA LYS A 459 1.10 -5.03 13.16
C LYS A 459 2.26 -5.19 14.16
N PRO A 460 2.72 -6.42 14.48
CA PRO A 460 3.92 -6.61 15.30
C PRO A 460 5.17 -5.96 14.71
N LEU A 461 5.37 -6.04 13.38
CA LEU A 461 6.54 -5.42 12.75
C LEU A 461 6.61 -3.93 13.06
N ILE A 462 5.50 -3.21 12.90
CA ILE A 462 5.42 -1.77 13.17
C ILE A 462 5.58 -1.47 14.66
N THR A 463 4.84 -2.19 15.51
CA THR A 463 4.78 -1.94 16.96
C THR A 463 6.15 -2.11 17.62
N HIS A 464 6.91 -3.13 17.20
CA HIS A 464 8.19 -3.48 17.80
C HIS A 464 9.40 -2.83 17.09
N SER A 465 9.18 -1.89 16.16
CA SER A 465 10.27 -1.18 15.48
C SER A 465 9.95 0.30 15.24
N LEU A 466 9.09 0.58 14.25
CA LEU A 466 8.78 1.92 13.78
C LEU A 466 8.19 2.82 14.88
N ASP A 467 7.39 2.26 15.78
CA ASP A 467 6.80 3.01 16.90
C ASP A 467 7.84 3.61 17.85
N TYR A 468 8.98 2.94 18.07
CA TYR A 468 10.07 3.48 18.88
C TYR A 468 10.72 4.69 18.21
N ILE A 469 10.96 4.60 16.90
CA ILE A 469 11.52 5.70 16.10
C ILE A 469 10.58 6.90 16.12
N ILE A 470 9.29 6.68 15.89
CA ILE A 470 8.25 7.71 15.93
C ILE A 470 8.23 8.38 17.31
N ALA A 471 8.25 7.60 18.40
CA ALA A 471 8.23 8.12 19.75
C ALA A 471 9.44 9.02 20.06
N ASP A 472 10.61 8.71 19.50
CA ASP A 472 11.81 9.55 19.64
C ASP A 472 11.72 10.82 18.80
N LYS A 473 11.23 10.73 17.55
CA LYS A 473 11.00 11.90 16.69
C LYS A 473 10.00 12.89 17.27
N LEU A 474 8.97 12.40 17.96
CA LEU A 474 7.99 13.25 18.65
C LEU A 474 8.56 14.06 19.81
N LYS A 475 9.76 13.73 20.32
CA LYS A 475 10.44 14.48 21.40
C LYS A 475 11.37 15.57 20.87
N GLU A 476 11.61 15.64 19.57
CA GLU A 476 12.47 16.65 18.96
C GLU A 476 11.83 18.04 19.00
N ALA A 477 12.63 19.10 18.81
CA ALA A 477 12.14 20.48 18.85
C ALA A 477 11.16 20.81 17.72
N ASP A 478 11.30 20.13 16.58
CA ASP A 478 10.38 20.18 15.43
C ASP A 478 9.91 18.76 15.10
N PRO A 479 8.84 18.27 15.77
CA PRO A 479 8.32 16.92 15.56
C PRO A 479 7.84 16.67 14.12
N GLU A 480 7.35 17.69 13.42
CA GLU A 480 6.87 17.54 12.05
C GLU A 480 8.03 17.21 11.11
N GLN A 481 9.12 17.98 11.16
CA GLN A 481 10.32 17.66 10.37
C GLN A 481 10.99 16.37 10.86
N GLY A 482 10.96 16.10 12.16
CA GLY A 482 11.44 14.85 12.74
C GLY A 482 10.76 13.63 12.13
N LEU A 483 9.42 13.62 12.06
CA LEU A 483 8.64 12.54 11.44
C LEU A 483 8.88 12.42 9.93
N LEU A 484 8.94 13.53 9.21
CA LEU A 484 9.20 13.55 7.76
C LEU A 484 10.64 13.13 7.39
N SER A 485 11.54 13.09 8.36
CA SER A 485 12.93 12.64 8.17
C SER A 485 13.14 11.13 8.27
N ILE A 486 12.14 10.38 8.76
CA ILE A 486 12.22 8.93 8.93
C ILE A 486 12.34 8.25 7.57
N THR A 487 13.25 7.29 7.44
CA THR A 487 13.45 6.46 6.25
C THR A 487 13.08 5.01 6.55
N VAL A 488 11.99 4.54 5.93
CA VAL A 488 11.49 3.16 6.05
C VAL A 488 11.63 2.47 4.70
N CYS A 489 12.29 1.30 4.67
CA CYS A 489 12.43 0.50 3.46
C CYS A 489 11.81 -0.90 3.63
N ASP A 490 11.25 -1.42 2.53
CA ASP A 490 11.00 -2.85 2.36
C ASP A 490 11.81 -3.35 1.16
N VAL A 491 12.64 -4.37 1.40
CA VAL A 491 13.62 -4.86 0.43
C VAL A 491 13.06 -5.98 -0.48
N ALA A 492 11.82 -6.38 -0.26
CA ALA A 492 11.03 -7.27 -1.10
C ALA A 492 9.56 -6.82 -1.05
N CYS A 493 9.31 -5.59 -1.50
CA CYS A 493 8.11 -4.86 -1.12
C CYS A 493 6.80 -5.41 -1.70
N GLY A 494 6.84 -6.28 -2.71
CA GLY A 494 5.64 -6.85 -3.31
C GLY A 494 4.65 -5.78 -3.75
N SER A 495 3.37 -5.95 -3.40
CA SER A 495 2.32 -4.96 -3.66
C SER A 495 2.39 -3.70 -2.77
N GLY A 496 3.35 -3.62 -1.84
CA GLY A 496 3.54 -2.47 -0.96
C GLY A 496 2.71 -2.48 0.31
N HIS A 497 2.11 -3.60 0.70
CA HIS A 497 1.24 -3.69 1.88
C HIS A 497 1.92 -3.23 3.18
N ILE A 498 3.13 -3.71 3.47
CA ILE A 498 3.90 -3.32 4.67
C ILE A 498 4.26 -1.84 4.63
N LEU A 499 4.69 -1.34 3.46
CA LEU A 499 5.03 0.07 3.25
C LEU A 499 3.82 0.99 3.43
N LEU A 500 2.63 0.55 3.00
CA LEU A 500 1.39 1.27 3.18
C LEU A 500 1.02 1.38 4.67
N SER A 501 1.15 0.30 5.43
CA SER A 501 0.91 0.31 6.88
C SER A 501 1.91 1.21 7.61
N ALA A 502 3.18 1.21 7.21
CA ALA A 502 4.18 2.15 7.73
C ALA A 502 3.85 3.61 7.39
N ALA A 503 3.45 3.88 6.15
CA ALA A 503 3.06 5.21 5.69
C ALA A 503 1.86 5.76 6.47
N ARG A 504 0.84 4.94 6.66
CA ARG A 504 -0.35 5.26 7.45
C ARG A 504 0.02 5.54 8.91
N ARG A 505 0.92 4.75 9.49
CA ARG A 505 1.34 4.91 10.89
C ARG A 505 2.07 6.23 11.14
N ILE A 506 3.08 6.56 10.33
CA ILE A 506 3.80 7.85 10.44
C ILE A 506 2.85 9.01 10.07
N GLY A 507 2.03 8.83 9.02
CA GLY A 507 1.08 9.83 8.56
C GLY A 507 0.02 10.18 9.60
N PHE A 508 -0.41 9.19 10.40
CA PHE A 508 -1.32 9.42 11.51
C PHE A 508 -0.72 10.35 12.57
N GLU A 509 0.52 10.11 13.02
CA GLU A 509 1.17 11.00 13.99
C GLU A 509 1.48 12.38 13.40
N LEU A 510 1.90 12.44 12.13
CA LEU A 510 2.12 13.71 11.43
C LEU A 510 0.81 14.52 11.35
N ALA A 511 -0.31 13.86 11.06
CA ALA A 511 -1.62 14.49 11.04
C ALA A 511 -2.01 15.03 12.43
N ARG A 512 -1.73 14.27 13.51
CA ARG A 512 -1.96 14.71 14.90
C ARG A 512 -1.14 15.95 15.25
N VAL A 513 0.14 15.99 14.85
CA VAL A 513 1.02 17.16 15.04
C VAL A 513 0.46 18.38 14.30
N ARG A 514 0.00 18.21 13.05
CA ARG A 514 -0.51 19.29 12.21
C ARG A 514 -1.87 19.84 12.65
N SER A 515 -2.81 18.98 13.03
CA SER A 515 -4.15 19.41 13.42
C SER A 515 -4.29 19.71 14.91
N ASN A 516 -3.35 19.25 15.74
CA ASN A 516 -3.47 19.21 17.20
C ASN A 516 -4.75 18.48 17.66
N GLU A 517 -5.18 17.49 16.87
CA GLU A 517 -6.30 16.60 17.16
C GLU A 517 -5.75 15.20 17.51
N ASP A 518 -6.33 14.52 18.49
CA ASP A 518 -5.92 13.14 18.80
C ASP A 518 -6.37 12.15 17.72
N GLN A 519 -7.44 12.51 16.99
CA GLN A 519 -8.00 11.74 15.89
C GLN A 519 -8.20 12.66 14.69
N PRO A 520 -7.17 12.81 13.84
CA PRO A 520 -7.21 13.74 12.72
C PRO A 520 -8.33 13.40 11.74
N THR A 521 -8.95 14.42 11.15
CA THR A 521 -9.95 14.22 10.10
C THR A 521 -9.38 13.47 8.89
N PRO A 522 -10.21 12.76 8.11
CA PRO A 522 -9.74 12.03 6.93
C PRO A 522 -8.98 12.90 5.91
N SER A 523 -9.34 14.19 5.77
CA SER A 523 -8.64 15.11 4.86
C SER A 523 -7.23 15.45 5.32
N VAL A 524 -7.05 15.75 6.61
CA VAL A 524 -5.72 16.02 7.18
C VAL A 524 -4.86 14.76 7.12
N LEU A 525 -5.44 13.60 7.44
CA LEU A 525 -4.74 12.31 7.38
C LEU A 525 -4.24 12.00 5.97
N ARG A 526 -5.07 12.19 4.94
CA ARG A 526 -4.65 11.97 3.53
C ARG A 526 -3.47 12.84 3.14
N ILE A 527 -3.49 14.13 3.50
CA ILE A 527 -2.38 15.06 3.21
C ILE A 527 -1.11 14.64 3.95
N ALA A 528 -1.22 14.24 5.21
CA ALA A 528 -0.07 13.77 5.99
C ALA A 528 0.51 12.46 5.43
N VAL A 529 -0.33 11.47 5.11
CA VAL A 529 0.09 10.20 4.49
C VAL A 529 0.75 10.45 3.14
N ARG A 530 0.21 11.36 2.33
CA ARG A 530 0.83 11.78 1.06
C ARG A 530 2.24 12.33 1.26
N ASP A 531 2.45 13.21 2.24
CA ASP A 531 3.78 13.74 2.53
C ASP A 531 4.73 12.67 3.09
N VAL A 532 4.23 11.73 3.88
CA VAL A 532 5.03 10.59 4.36
C VAL A 532 5.44 9.67 3.21
N ILE A 533 4.52 9.33 2.31
CA ILE A 533 4.84 8.51 1.12
C ILE A 533 5.92 9.19 0.27
N LYS A 534 5.82 10.51 0.11
CA LYS A 534 6.80 11.31 -0.62
C LYS A 534 8.20 11.31 0.02
N ASN A 535 8.30 11.40 1.35
CA ASN A 535 9.58 11.66 2.02
C ASN A 535 10.19 10.42 2.71
N CYS A 536 9.35 9.51 3.21
CA CYS A 536 9.76 8.50 4.18
C CYS A 536 9.81 7.07 3.63
N ILE A 537 9.05 6.77 2.58
CA ILE A 537 8.76 5.40 2.16
C ILE A 537 9.63 4.99 0.99
N TYR A 538 10.35 3.88 1.14
CA TYR A 538 11.27 3.29 0.17
C TYR A 538 10.93 1.82 -0.05
N GLY A 539 11.17 1.30 -1.25
CA GLY A 539 10.85 -0.07 -1.60
C GLY A 539 11.77 -0.60 -2.69
N VAL A 540 12.14 -1.88 -2.57
CA VAL A 540 12.86 -2.62 -3.61
C VAL A 540 12.14 -3.92 -3.87
N ASP A 541 11.96 -4.27 -5.14
CA ASP A 541 11.50 -5.60 -5.52
C ASP A 541 12.18 -6.09 -6.80
N LEU A 542 12.45 -7.38 -6.86
CA LEU A 542 13.05 -8.02 -8.04
C LEU A 542 12.09 -8.04 -9.22
N ASN A 543 10.78 -8.16 -8.96
CA ASN A 543 9.76 -8.17 -10.00
C ASN A 543 9.35 -6.73 -10.38
N PRO A 544 9.58 -6.30 -11.63
CA PRO A 544 9.19 -4.94 -12.05
C PRO A 544 7.68 -4.69 -11.97
N LEU A 545 6.85 -5.73 -12.04
CA LEU A 545 5.40 -5.60 -11.89
C LEU A 545 5.01 -5.33 -10.43
N ALA A 546 5.70 -5.92 -9.47
CA ALA A 546 5.49 -5.65 -8.04
C ALA A 546 5.83 -4.18 -7.72
N VAL A 547 6.92 -3.65 -8.28
CA VAL A 547 7.28 -2.23 -8.17
C VAL A 547 6.17 -1.31 -8.67
N GLU A 548 5.58 -1.60 -9.83
CA GLU A 548 4.47 -0.81 -10.38
C GLU A 548 3.24 -0.90 -9.47
N LEU A 549 2.95 -2.07 -8.92
CA LEU A 549 1.84 -2.30 -7.99
C LEU A 549 1.98 -1.55 -6.68
N CYS A 550 3.16 -1.60 -6.08
CA CYS A 550 3.50 -0.83 -4.90
C CYS A 550 3.22 0.66 -5.14
N LYS A 551 3.66 1.21 -6.28
CA LYS A 551 3.40 2.61 -6.63
C LYS A 551 1.90 2.91 -6.77
N VAL A 552 1.14 2.04 -7.44
CA VAL A 552 -0.32 2.20 -7.59
C VAL A 552 -1.04 2.19 -6.23
N ALA A 553 -0.68 1.27 -5.34
CA ALA A 553 -1.23 1.22 -3.99
C ALA A 553 -0.94 2.51 -3.22
N LEU A 554 0.32 2.95 -3.21
CA LEU A 554 0.73 4.19 -2.56
C LEU A 554 0.02 5.43 -3.14
N TRP A 555 -0.18 5.49 -4.46
CA TRP A 555 -0.92 6.58 -5.11
C TRP A 555 -2.41 6.60 -4.78
N LEU A 556 -3.04 5.44 -4.65
CA LEU A 556 -4.45 5.35 -4.24
C LEU A 556 -4.64 5.85 -2.81
N GLU A 557 -3.68 5.57 -1.93
CA GLU A 557 -3.71 6.06 -0.55
C GLU A 557 -3.42 7.57 -0.47
N ALA A 558 -2.43 8.04 -1.23
CA ALA A 558 -1.97 9.43 -1.25
C ALA A 558 -2.84 10.37 -2.10
N ARG A 559 -3.98 9.90 -2.60
CA ARG A 559 -4.81 10.67 -3.53
C ARG A 559 -5.52 11.82 -2.83
N GLU A 560 -5.13 13.04 -3.18
CA GLU A 560 -5.81 14.27 -2.78
C GLU A 560 -6.37 15.00 -4.02
N PRO A 561 -7.66 15.40 -4.04
CA PRO A 561 -8.24 16.11 -5.16
C PRO A 561 -7.46 17.38 -5.53
N GLY A 562 -7.25 17.56 -6.84
CA GLY A 562 -6.55 18.72 -7.37
C GLY A 562 -5.01 18.70 -7.28
N GLN A 563 -4.42 17.61 -6.78
CA GLN A 563 -2.96 17.42 -6.83
C GLN A 563 -2.55 16.28 -7.78
N PRO A 564 -1.38 16.32 -8.42
CA PRO A 564 -0.89 15.20 -9.22
C PRO A 564 -0.46 14.02 -8.34
N LEU A 565 -0.11 12.89 -8.93
CA LEU A 565 0.50 11.78 -8.18
C LEU A 565 1.97 12.09 -7.84
N ASN A 566 2.45 11.65 -6.67
CA ASN A 566 3.86 11.86 -6.29
C ASN A 566 4.81 11.09 -7.23
N PHE A 567 6.01 11.63 -7.44
CA PHE A 567 7.01 10.94 -8.25
C PHE A 567 7.77 9.90 -7.42
N LEU A 568 7.43 8.61 -7.58
CA LEU A 568 7.92 7.54 -6.69
C LEU A 568 9.12 6.74 -7.23
N ASP A 569 9.58 6.95 -8.47
CA ASP A 569 10.61 6.10 -9.10
C ASP A 569 11.98 6.15 -8.41
N HIS A 570 12.24 7.23 -7.68
CA HIS A 570 13.47 7.41 -6.92
C HIS A 570 13.43 6.72 -5.54
N HIS A 571 12.25 6.28 -5.09
CA HIS A 571 12.02 5.64 -3.80
C HIS A 571 11.61 4.16 -3.93
N ILE A 572 10.80 3.82 -4.93
CA ILE A 572 10.33 2.45 -5.21
C ILE A 572 11.03 1.93 -6.47
N LYS A 573 11.96 1.00 -6.31
CA LYS A 573 12.93 0.61 -7.34
C LYS A 573 12.89 -0.88 -7.66
N ASN A 574 13.22 -1.21 -8.91
CA ASN A 574 13.41 -2.59 -9.33
C ASN A 574 14.86 -3.02 -9.10
N GLY A 575 15.08 -4.14 -8.42
CA GLY A 575 16.42 -4.61 -8.10
C GLY A 575 16.46 -5.90 -7.29
N ASN A 576 17.58 -6.60 -7.36
CA ASN A 576 17.88 -7.71 -6.46
C ASN A 576 18.54 -7.16 -5.20
N ALA A 577 17.75 -7.01 -4.13
CA ALA A 577 18.19 -6.42 -2.87
C ALA A 577 19.48 -7.02 -2.27
N ILE A 578 19.75 -8.31 -2.52
CA ILE A 578 20.89 -9.03 -1.96
C ILE A 578 22.07 -9.21 -2.94
N VAL A 579 21.96 -8.74 -4.18
CA VAL A 579 23.04 -8.78 -5.20
C VAL A 579 23.42 -7.38 -5.63
N GLY A 580 24.69 -7.02 -5.42
CA GLY A 580 25.19 -5.66 -5.55
C GLY A 580 25.88 -5.21 -4.27
N LEU A 581 26.37 -3.98 -4.27
CA LEU A 581 27.13 -3.41 -3.15
C LEU A 581 26.18 -2.66 -2.21
N ALA A 582 26.36 -2.83 -0.90
CA ALA A 582 25.69 -2.02 0.11
C ALA A 582 26.33 -0.63 0.17
N HIS A 583 27.66 -0.58 0.34
CA HIS A 583 28.39 0.65 0.64
C HIS A 583 29.43 1.00 -0.43
N PHE A 584 29.79 2.28 -0.53
CA PHE A 584 30.76 2.76 -1.52
C PHE A 584 32.16 2.17 -1.27
N GLU A 585 32.55 2.04 -0.01
CA GLU A 585 33.84 1.53 0.45
C GLU A 585 34.09 0.09 -0.04
N GLU A 586 33.04 -0.66 -0.36
CA GLU A 586 33.18 -2.02 -0.88
C GLU A 586 33.87 -2.09 -2.25
N LEU A 587 33.93 -0.98 -2.99
CA LEU A 587 34.74 -0.87 -4.20
C LEU A 587 36.23 -1.14 -3.93
N GLU A 588 36.72 -0.83 -2.72
CA GLU A 588 38.10 -1.11 -2.30
C GLU A 588 38.39 -2.61 -2.18
N ASN A 589 37.38 -3.47 -2.10
CA ASN A 589 37.58 -4.92 -2.03
C ASN A 589 38.17 -5.50 -3.33
N GLY A 590 38.02 -4.79 -4.46
CA GLY A 590 38.51 -5.25 -5.75
C GLY A 590 37.78 -6.47 -6.28
N ILE A 591 38.41 -7.17 -7.24
CA ILE A 591 37.88 -8.41 -7.82
C ILE A 591 38.21 -9.59 -6.91
N ALA A 592 37.16 -10.26 -6.43
CA ALA A 592 37.27 -11.46 -5.59
C ALA A 592 37.95 -12.62 -6.33
N SER A 593 38.79 -13.36 -5.61
CA SER A 593 39.45 -14.55 -6.15
C SER A 593 38.48 -15.72 -6.35
N GLU A 594 37.38 -15.72 -5.59
CA GLU A 594 36.26 -16.66 -5.64
C GLU A 594 35.44 -16.49 -6.93
N ALA A 595 35.43 -15.30 -7.52
CA ALA A 595 34.76 -15.05 -8.79
C ALA A 595 35.33 -15.92 -9.94
N PHE A 596 36.58 -16.37 -9.82
CA PHE A 596 37.24 -17.25 -10.80
C PHE A 596 37.29 -18.72 -10.36
N LYS A 597 36.52 -19.12 -9.35
CA LYS A 597 36.33 -20.53 -9.03
C LYS A 597 35.69 -21.24 -10.23
N THR A 598 36.21 -22.42 -10.59
CA THR A 598 35.66 -23.22 -11.68
C THR A 598 34.28 -23.74 -11.31
N LEU A 599 33.26 -23.40 -12.11
CA LEU A 599 31.87 -23.85 -11.95
C LEU A 599 31.46 -24.82 -13.08
N PRO A 600 30.33 -25.53 -12.94
CA PRO A 600 29.78 -26.32 -14.05
C PRO A 600 29.58 -25.47 -15.31
N GLY A 601 30.13 -25.93 -16.44
CA GLY A 601 30.09 -25.22 -17.72
C GLY A 601 31.30 -24.33 -18.02
N ASP A 602 32.19 -24.10 -17.05
CA ASP A 602 33.44 -23.36 -17.27
C ASP A 602 34.55 -24.23 -17.88
N ASP A 603 35.45 -23.58 -18.61
CA ASP A 603 36.74 -24.16 -18.97
C ASP A 603 37.68 -24.07 -17.75
N LYS A 604 38.14 -25.23 -17.29
CA LYS A 604 38.97 -25.37 -16.09
C LYS A 604 40.32 -24.65 -16.22
N ASP A 605 40.93 -24.67 -17.39
CA ASP A 605 42.24 -24.06 -17.62
C ASP A 605 42.11 -22.53 -17.68
N ILE A 606 41.05 -22.02 -18.32
CA ILE A 606 40.75 -20.58 -18.34
C ILE A 606 40.47 -20.08 -16.93
N ALA A 607 39.55 -20.71 -16.19
CA ALA A 607 39.21 -20.31 -14.83
C ALA A 607 40.45 -20.31 -13.91
N SER A 608 41.26 -21.37 -13.97
CA SER A 608 42.50 -21.49 -13.20
C SER A 608 43.53 -20.42 -13.56
N ALA A 609 43.70 -20.11 -14.86
CA ALA A 609 44.62 -19.08 -15.32
C ALA A 609 44.21 -17.68 -14.83
N PHE A 610 42.92 -17.33 -14.94
CA PHE A 610 42.40 -16.05 -14.46
C PHE A 610 42.48 -15.94 -12.94
N LYS A 611 42.18 -17.01 -12.20
CA LYS A 611 42.34 -17.04 -10.75
C LYS A 611 43.79 -16.76 -10.33
N LYS A 612 44.75 -17.49 -10.91
CA LYS A 612 46.19 -17.29 -10.63
C LYS A 612 46.64 -15.87 -10.93
N ARG A 613 46.21 -15.32 -12.07
CA ARG A 613 46.50 -13.95 -12.47
C ARG A 613 45.92 -12.94 -11.46
N ASN A 614 44.65 -13.07 -11.12
CA ASN A 614 43.98 -12.19 -10.15
C ASN A 614 44.66 -12.23 -8.78
N ASP A 615 44.99 -13.42 -8.29
CA ASP A 615 45.67 -13.62 -7.00
C ASP A 615 47.06 -12.97 -6.99
N LEU A 616 47.82 -13.09 -8.08
CA LEU A 616 49.13 -12.44 -8.23
C LEU A 616 48.97 -10.91 -8.24
N GLU A 617 48.01 -10.39 -8.99
CA GLU A 617 47.76 -8.95 -9.09
C GLU A 617 47.32 -8.34 -7.75
N ARG A 618 46.47 -9.03 -6.97
CA ARG A 618 46.08 -8.64 -5.61
C ARG A 618 47.26 -8.61 -4.65
N LYS A 619 48.18 -9.59 -4.74
CA LYS A 619 49.42 -9.60 -3.92
C LYS A 619 50.39 -8.48 -4.31
N THR A 620 50.52 -8.21 -5.60
CA THR A 620 51.53 -7.28 -6.13
C THR A 620 51.14 -5.82 -5.91
N LYS A 621 49.85 -5.48 -6.02
CA LYS A 621 49.37 -4.11 -5.85
C LYS A 621 49.00 -3.73 -4.39
N GLY A 622 49.03 -4.68 -3.46
CA GLY A 622 48.55 -4.49 -2.09
C GLY A 622 47.01 -4.38 -2.01
N GLN A 623 46.47 -4.19 -0.81
CA GLN A 623 45.08 -3.76 -0.64
C GLN A 623 44.92 -2.35 -1.26
N LEU A 624 43.81 -2.14 -1.95
CA LEU A 624 43.42 -0.80 -2.41
C LEU A 624 43.37 0.14 -1.19
N SER A 625 43.77 1.38 -1.40
CA SER A 625 43.69 2.45 -0.40
C SER A 625 42.64 3.48 -0.78
N THR A 626 42.23 4.31 0.18
CA THR A 626 41.29 5.41 -0.04
C THR A 626 41.74 6.38 -1.16
N PHE A 627 43.05 6.51 -1.40
CA PHE A 627 43.57 7.32 -2.52
C PHE A 627 43.26 6.72 -3.90
N ASP A 628 43.04 5.41 -3.98
CA ASP A 628 42.80 4.71 -5.24
C ASP A 628 41.35 4.85 -5.72
N VAL A 629 40.43 5.21 -4.82
CA VAL A 629 39.01 5.45 -5.10
C VAL A 629 38.64 6.93 -5.12
N ALA A 630 39.61 7.85 -4.91
CA ALA A 630 39.35 9.28 -4.78
C ALA A 630 38.53 9.88 -5.94
N VAL A 631 38.80 9.45 -7.19
CA VAL A 631 38.02 9.91 -8.35
C VAL A 631 36.56 9.45 -8.28
N ALA A 632 36.33 8.20 -7.87
CA ALA A 632 34.97 7.67 -7.71
C ALA A 632 34.25 8.30 -6.51
N ASP A 633 34.98 8.63 -5.44
CA ASP A 633 34.46 9.30 -4.25
C ASP A 633 34.03 10.74 -4.58
N ASP A 634 34.83 11.48 -5.34
CA ASP A 634 34.47 12.81 -5.85
C ASP A 634 33.21 12.73 -6.74
N ASP A 635 33.13 11.75 -7.64
CA ASP A 635 31.94 11.51 -8.47
C ASP A 635 30.69 11.24 -7.60
N LEU A 636 30.82 10.43 -6.53
CA LEU A 636 29.73 10.12 -5.61
C LEU A 636 29.29 11.35 -4.81
N LYS A 637 30.23 12.12 -4.25
CA LYS A 637 29.94 13.33 -3.48
C LYS A 637 29.20 14.37 -4.31
N ASP A 638 29.58 14.51 -5.57
CA ASP A 638 28.87 15.41 -6.47
C ASP A 638 27.47 14.89 -6.81
N LEU A 639 27.33 13.59 -7.10
CA LEU A 639 26.01 12.99 -7.30
C LEU A 639 25.11 13.16 -6.08
N GLN A 640 25.62 12.99 -4.86
CA GLN A 640 24.87 13.21 -3.63
C GLN A 640 24.35 14.66 -3.53
N LYS A 641 25.17 15.66 -3.88
CA LYS A 641 24.74 17.08 -3.90
C LYS A 641 23.66 17.33 -4.95
N GLU A 642 23.84 16.79 -6.15
CA GLU A 642 22.88 16.90 -7.24
C GLU A 642 21.56 16.20 -6.85
N TYR A 643 21.63 15.06 -6.16
CA TYR A 643 20.48 14.30 -5.68
C TYR A 643 19.70 15.03 -4.57
N ILE A 644 20.38 15.68 -3.61
CA ILE A 644 19.73 16.53 -2.60
C ILE A 644 18.94 17.66 -3.28
N THR A 645 19.52 18.26 -4.31
CA THR A 645 18.83 19.32 -5.07
C THR A 645 17.59 18.78 -5.78
N PHE A 646 17.69 17.57 -6.34
CA PHE A 646 16.59 16.88 -6.99
C PHE A 646 15.45 16.51 -6.02
N THR A 647 15.75 16.00 -4.83
CA THR A 647 14.69 15.60 -3.86
C THR A 647 13.86 16.79 -3.39
N GLN A 648 14.46 18.00 -3.36
CA GLN A 648 13.80 19.25 -3.01
C GLN A 648 12.92 19.84 -4.13
N LEU A 649 12.92 19.27 -5.34
CA LEU A 649 12.05 19.74 -6.41
C LEU A 649 10.56 19.60 -6.02
N PRO A 650 9.72 20.60 -6.35
CA PRO A 650 8.30 20.58 -6.02
C PRO A 650 7.54 19.54 -6.86
N GLU A 651 6.35 19.17 -6.39
CA GLU A 651 5.51 18.10 -6.97
C GLU A 651 4.00 18.43 -6.88
N TYR A 652 3.65 19.72 -6.89
CA TYR A 652 2.28 20.19 -6.68
C TYR A 652 1.51 20.38 -7.99
N THR A 653 2.19 20.38 -9.14
CA THR A 653 1.56 20.45 -10.46
C THR A 653 2.11 19.36 -11.38
N PRO A 654 1.36 18.93 -12.41
CA PRO A 654 1.84 17.94 -13.37
C PRO A 654 3.15 18.37 -14.08
N GLU A 655 3.33 19.67 -14.35
CA GLU A 655 4.57 20.19 -14.95
C GLU A 655 5.76 20.06 -13.99
N GLN A 656 5.52 20.21 -12.68
CA GLN A 656 6.56 20.01 -11.68
C GLN A 656 6.95 18.53 -11.57
N ILE A 657 5.96 17.61 -11.63
CA ILE A 657 6.22 16.17 -11.71
C ILE A 657 7.05 15.83 -12.94
N ALA A 658 6.66 16.30 -14.13
CA ALA A 658 7.40 16.04 -15.35
C ALA A 658 8.85 16.58 -15.30
N LYS A 659 9.05 17.77 -14.71
CA LYS A 659 10.40 18.33 -14.48
C LYS A 659 11.21 17.46 -13.52
N LYS A 660 10.59 16.96 -12.45
CA LYS A 660 11.27 16.11 -11.47
C LYS A 660 11.63 14.75 -12.06
N GLU A 661 10.73 14.15 -12.85
CA GLU A 661 11.01 12.93 -13.61
C GLU A 661 12.19 13.15 -14.57
N GLN A 662 12.18 14.24 -15.35
CA GLN A 662 13.29 14.56 -16.25
C GLN A 662 14.62 14.74 -15.49
N ALA A 663 14.61 15.48 -14.38
CA ALA A 663 15.80 15.65 -13.54
C ALA A 663 16.35 14.32 -13.02
N TYR A 664 15.47 13.40 -12.61
CA TYR A 664 15.87 12.06 -12.19
C TYR A 664 16.47 11.23 -13.34
N GLN A 665 15.88 11.31 -14.54
CA GLN A 665 16.42 10.66 -15.73
C GLN A 665 17.80 11.22 -16.11
N ASP A 666 17.99 12.54 -16.01
CA ASP A 666 19.27 13.19 -16.30
C ASP A 666 20.35 12.77 -15.30
N LEU A 667 20.01 12.63 -14.01
CA LEU A 667 20.91 12.12 -12.98
C LEU A 667 21.33 10.68 -13.25
N THR A 668 20.36 9.79 -13.46
CA THR A 668 20.59 8.34 -13.63
C THR A 668 21.17 7.97 -15.00
N ARG A 669 21.07 8.85 -16.00
CA ARG A 669 21.77 8.72 -17.29
C ARG A 669 23.06 9.55 -17.36
N GLY A 670 23.39 10.25 -16.29
CA GLY A 670 24.58 11.09 -16.19
C GLY A 670 25.87 10.28 -16.25
N LYS A 671 26.95 10.91 -16.75
CA LYS A 671 28.26 10.26 -16.91
C LYS A 671 28.82 9.73 -15.57
N LYS A 672 28.67 10.50 -14.49
CA LYS A 672 29.14 10.13 -13.15
C LYS A 672 28.41 8.89 -12.64
N TRP A 673 27.08 8.91 -12.70
CA TRP A 673 26.24 7.79 -12.27
C TRP A 673 26.58 6.53 -13.05
N PHE A 674 26.64 6.64 -14.39
CA PHE A 674 26.95 5.51 -15.26
C PHE A 674 28.34 4.94 -14.98
N ARG A 675 29.34 5.78 -14.76
CA ARG A 675 30.70 5.34 -14.40
C ARG A 675 30.72 4.57 -13.08
N LEU A 676 30.09 5.10 -12.02
CA LEU A 676 30.02 4.41 -10.73
C LEU A 676 29.28 3.07 -10.85
N LYS A 677 28.15 3.07 -11.57
CA LYS A 677 27.39 1.85 -11.85
C LYS A 677 28.24 0.82 -12.57
N GLN A 678 28.98 1.23 -13.61
CA GLN A 678 29.85 0.34 -14.37
C GLN A 678 30.95 -0.28 -13.49
N ILE A 679 31.60 0.52 -12.65
CA ILE A 679 32.66 0.03 -11.77
C ILE A 679 32.07 -0.98 -10.78
N ALA A 680 30.95 -0.66 -10.14
CA ALA A 680 30.31 -1.56 -9.18
C ALA A 680 29.82 -2.86 -9.85
N ASP A 681 29.25 -2.76 -11.06
CA ASP A 681 28.81 -3.89 -11.86
C ASP A 681 29.95 -4.82 -12.24
N ILE A 682 31.11 -4.28 -12.67
CA ILE A 682 32.28 -5.08 -13.04
C ILE A 682 32.72 -5.95 -11.86
N GLN A 683 32.72 -5.40 -10.65
CA GLN A 683 33.14 -6.10 -9.45
C GLN A 683 32.28 -7.34 -9.18
N VAL A 684 30.96 -7.18 -9.29
CA VAL A 684 29.98 -8.24 -9.00
C VAL A 684 29.86 -9.21 -10.18
N ALA A 685 29.88 -8.72 -11.42
CA ALA A 685 29.64 -9.50 -12.63
C ALA A 685 30.65 -10.64 -12.84
N GLN A 686 31.87 -10.52 -12.31
CA GLN A 686 32.88 -11.58 -12.47
C GLN A 686 32.44 -12.93 -11.89
N PHE A 687 31.53 -12.95 -10.90
CA PHE A 687 30.94 -14.19 -10.39
C PHE A 687 30.04 -14.88 -11.41
N PHE A 688 29.37 -14.10 -12.26
CA PHE A 688 28.30 -14.57 -13.14
C PHE A 688 28.74 -14.79 -14.58
N ILE A 689 29.83 -14.15 -15.03
CA ILE A 689 30.39 -14.37 -16.38
C ILE A 689 30.98 -15.79 -16.45
N PRO A 690 30.51 -16.67 -17.37
CA PRO A 690 31.09 -18.00 -17.57
C PRO A 690 32.52 -17.91 -18.09
N LYS A 691 33.43 -18.74 -17.56
CA LYS A 691 34.86 -18.75 -17.86
C LYS A 691 35.14 -19.67 -19.05
N THR A 692 34.70 -19.24 -20.22
CA THR A 692 34.80 -19.97 -21.48
C THR A 692 35.68 -19.20 -22.48
N GLU A 693 36.14 -19.86 -23.55
CA GLU A 693 36.97 -19.18 -24.57
C GLU A 693 36.21 -18.00 -25.23
N ALA A 694 34.89 -18.11 -25.40
CA ALA A 694 34.04 -17.05 -25.93
C ALA A 694 33.92 -15.81 -25.02
N ASN A 695 34.17 -15.96 -23.72
CA ASN A 695 34.05 -14.89 -22.73
C ASN A 695 35.40 -14.42 -22.16
N LYS A 696 36.50 -15.04 -22.55
CA LYS A 696 37.85 -14.76 -22.06
C LYS A 696 38.25 -13.29 -22.15
N GLU A 697 37.90 -12.63 -23.24
CA GLU A 697 38.19 -11.20 -23.48
C GLU A 697 37.22 -10.25 -22.74
N LYS A 698 36.20 -10.80 -22.07
CA LYS A 698 35.20 -10.05 -21.29
C LYS A 698 35.49 -10.09 -19.78
N LEU A 699 36.39 -10.98 -19.34
CA LEU A 699 36.74 -11.13 -17.93
C LEU A 699 37.69 -10.02 -17.48
N THR A 700 37.41 -9.44 -16.31
CA THR A 700 38.21 -8.37 -15.72
C THR A 700 38.91 -8.86 -14.46
N THR A 701 40.22 -8.66 -14.36
CA THR A 701 41.05 -9.01 -13.19
C THR A 701 41.39 -7.77 -12.36
N GLN A 702 41.92 -7.97 -11.15
CA GLN A 702 42.25 -6.91 -10.19
C GLN A 702 43.01 -5.73 -10.83
N SER A 703 44.05 -5.97 -11.62
CA SER A 703 44.87 -4.88 -12.15
C SER A 703 44.12 -3.96 -13.09
N GLN A 704 43.22 -4.52 -13.89
CA GLN A 704 42.39 -3.78 -14.83
C GLN A 704 41.27 -3.04 -14.10
N TYR A 705 40.62 -3.70 -13.13
CA TYR A 705 39.63 -3.06 -12.26
C TYR A 705 40.19 -1.84 -11.52
N VAL A 706 41.37 -1.98 -10.91
CA VAL A 706 42.08 -0.88 -10.23
C VAL A 706 42.39 0.27 -11.19
N SER A 707 42.69 -0.02 -12.47
CA SER A 707 42.90 1.03 -13.47
C SER A 707 41.61 1.82 -13.73
N TYR A 708 40.47 1.15 -13.79
CA TYR A 708 39.16 1.79 -13.97
C TYR A 708 38.76 2.64 -12.76
N LEU A 709 39.06 2.19 -11.54
CA LEU A 709 38.85 2.96 -10.31
C LEU A 709 39.67 4.26 -10.31
N LYS A 710 40.98 4.15 -10.55
CA LYS A 710 41.94 5.27 -10.43
C LYS A 710 41.84 6.33 -11.52
N THR A 711 41.27 5.97 -12.67
CA THR A 711 41.34 6.83 -13.87
C THR A 711 39.99 6.91 -14.56
N ASN A 712 39.75 8.01 -15.26
CA ASN A 712 38.63 8.14 -16.20
C ASN A 712 38.86 7.38 -17.51
N ALA A 713 39.67 6.32 -17.48
CA ALA A 713 39.87 5.47 -18.64
C ALA A 713 38.55 4.84 -19.07
N GLN A 714 38.40 4.69 -20.39
CA GLN A 714 37.28 3.97 -20.95
C GLN A 714 37.29 2.53 -20.43
N ILE A 715 36.15 2.07 -19.94
CA ILE A 715 35.95 0.69 -19.53
C ILE A 715 35.82 -0.17 -20.78
N ILE A 716 36.69 -1.18 -20.90
CA ILE A 716 36.77 -2.09 -22.03
C ILE A 716 36.48 -3.51 -21.52
N ASP A 717 35.20 -3.84 -21.36
CA ASP A 717 34.70 -5.19 -21.03
C ASP A 717 33.70 -5.71 -22.09
N ARG A 718 33.56 -4.98 -23.20
CA ARG A 718 32.59 -5.21 -24.29
C ARG A 718 31.13 -5.27 -23.81
N GLY A 719 30.79 -4.60 -22.71
CA GLY A 719 29.43 -4.52 -22.16
C GLY A 719 28.97 -5.78 -21.44
N ALA A 720 29.85 -6.76 -21.22
CA ALA A 720 29.49 -8.04 -20.62
C ALA A 720 29.00 -7.88 -19.18
N SER A 721 29.68 -7.06 -18.38
CA SER A 721 29.30 -6.85 -16.99
C SER A 721 27.95 -6.14 -16.90
N MET A 722 27.67 -5.20 -17.81
CA MET A 722 26.41 -4.45 -17.82
C MET A 722 25.24 -5.33 -18.24
N ALA A 723 25.43 -6.20 -19.23
CA ALA A 723 24.42 -7.15 -19.66
C ALA A 723 24.05 -8.10 -18.52
N ILE A 724 25.05 -8.62 -17.80
CA ILE A 724 24.85 -9.46 -16.61
C ILE A 724 24.15 -8.69 -15.48
N ALA A 725 24.58 -7.45 -15.21
CA ALA A 725 23.98 -6.63 -14.17
C ALA A 725 22.50 -6.32 -14.46
N GLN A 726 22.16 -6.10 -15.73
CA GLN A 726 20.77 -5.94 -16.16
C GLN A 726 19.96 -7.24 -16.04
N GLU A 727 20.52 -8.37 -16.46
CA GLU A 727 19.87 -9.69 -16.38
C GLU A 727 19.62 -10.13 -14.93
N LYS A 728 20.59 -9.88 -14.05
CA LYS A 728 20.55 -10.27 -12.63
C LYS A 728 20.01 -9.17 -11.72
N HIS A 729 19.65 -8.03 -12.28
CA HIS A 729 19.13 -6.85 -11.58
C HIS A 729 20.04 -6.41 -10.41
N PHE A 730 21.34 -6.23 -10.63
CA PHE A 730 22.26 -5.78 -9.59
C PHE A 730 21.82 -4.45 -8.99
N PHE A 731 21.77 -4.39 -7.66
CA PHE A 731 21.30 -3.25 -6.89
C PHE A 731 22.41 -2.73 -5.98
N HIS A 732 22.99 -1.58 -6.34
CA HIS A 732 24.06 -0.95 -5.58
C HIS A 732 23.47 0.14 -4.68
N TRP A 733 23.24 -0.18 -3.42
CA TRP A 733 22.42 0.62 -2.50
C TRP A 733 22.93 2.05 -2.33
N PHE A 734 24.24 2.25 -2.14
CA PHE A 734 24.85 3.58 -2.05
C PHE A 734 24.61 4.48 -3.28
N LEU A 735 24.38 3.88 -4.45
CA LEU A 735 24.15 4.58 -5.71
C LEU A 735 22.66 4.74 -6.03
N GLU A 736 21.85 3.77 -5.61
CA GLU A 736 20.41 3.78 -5.82
C GLU A 736 19.67 4.69 -4.82
N PHE A 737 20.15 4.77 -3.57
CA PHE A 737 19.62 5.62 -2.51
C PHE A 737 20.72 6.51 -1.88
N PRO A 738 21.40 7.35 -2.67
CA PRO A 738 22.57 8.11 -2.21
C PRO A 738 22.27 9.02 -1.01
N GLN A 739 21.07 9.59 -0.94
CA GLN A 739 20.60 10.44 0.16
C GLN A 739 20.43 9.70 1.50
N VAL A 740 20.14 8.40 1.46
CA VAL A 740 20.00 7.57 2.65
C VAL A 740 21.37 7.13 3.15
N PHE A 741 22.23 6.68 2.23
CA PHE A 741 23.57 6.20 2.57
C PHE A 741 24.53 7.33 2.97
N GLN A 742 24.31 8.56 2.50
CA GLN A 742 25.00 9.73 3.04
C GLN A 742 24.74 9.94 4.54
N LYS A 743 23.62 9.42 5.06
CA LYS A 743 23.23 9.46 6.49
C LYS A 743 23.50 8.14 7.22
N GLY A 744 24.18 7.18 6.58
CA GLY A 744 24.58 5.91 7.19
C GLY A 744 23.58 4.76 7.03
N GLY A 745 22.47 4.93 6.31
CA GLY A 745 21.50 3.85 6.06
C GLY A 745 20.08 4.18 6.48
N PHE A 746 19.20 3.18 6.44
CA PHE A 746 17.77 3.34 6.76
C PHE A 746 17.51 3.37 8.26
N ASP A 747 16.52 4.16 8.69
CA ASP A 747 16.06 4.17 10.08
C ASP A 747 15.36 2.86 10.46
N CYS A 748 14.56 2.33 9.54
CA CYS A 748 13.78 1.12 9.73
C CYS A 748 13.72 0.30 8.44
N ILE A 749 13.89 -1.02 8.55
CA ILE A 749 13.60 -1.94 7.45
C ILE A 749 12.55 -2.94 7.92
N LEU A 750 11.45 -2.99 7.19
CA LEU A 750 10.29 -3.86 7.42
C LEU A 750 10.12 -4.76 6.21
N GLY A 751 9.74 -6.03 6.38
CA GLY A 751 9.50 -6.84 5.21
C GLY A 751 9.09 -8.29 5.48
N ASN A 752 8.67 -8.94 4.40
CA ASN A 752 8.43 -10.38 4.33
C ASN A 752 9.27 -10.96 3.19
N PRO A 753 10.59 -11.14 3.37
CA PRO A 753 11.45 -11.63 2.30
C PRO A 753 11.11 -13.08 1.91
N PRO A 754 11.41 -13.50 0.66
CA PRO A 754 11.07 -14.83 0.18
C PRO A 754 11.80 -15.96 0.94
N PHE A 755 11.07 -17.06 1.16
CA PHE A 755 11.59 -18.29 1.78
C PHE A 755 11.99 -19.32 0.72
N LEU A 756 13.23 -19.78 0.76
CA LEU A 756 13.72 -20.82 -0.15
C LEU A 756 14.68 -21.73 0.61
N GLY A 757 14.20 -22.91 1.00
CA GLY A 757 14.98 -23.90 1.75
C GLY A 757 16.30 -24.24 1.06
N GLY A 758 17.38 -24.29 1.85
CA GLY A 758 18.78 -24.21 1.40
C GLY A 758 19.31 -25.20 0.35
N GLN A 759 18.53 -26.20 -0.08
CA GLN A 759 18.91 -27.12 -1.17
C GLN A 759 18.42 -26.69 -2.57
N LYS A 760 17.54 -25.68 -2.69
CA LYS A 760 16.98 -25.24 -3.99
C LYS A 760 17.64 -24.00 -4.61
N LEU A 761 18.52 -23.30 -3.88
CA LEU A 761 19.15 -22.05 -4.35
C LEU A 761 19.98 -22.23 -5.63
N SER A 762 20.87 -23.22 -5.67
CA SER A 762 21.69 -23.48 -6.87
C SER A 762 20.90 -24.03 -8.04
N GLY A 763 19.77 -24.70 -7.78
CA GLY A 763 18.85 -25.18 -8.81
C GLY A 763 18.07 -24.03 -9.47
N ASN A 764 17.52 -23.14 -8.65
CA ASN A 764 16.64 -22.06 -9.13
C ASN A 764 17.42 -20.84 -9.66
N TYR A 765 18.51 -20.45 -8.99
CA TYR A 765 19.27 -19.22 -9.33
C TYR A 765 20.65 -19.50 -9.94
N GLY A 766 21.08 -20.77 -9.97
CA GLY A 766 22.37 -21.19 -10.50
C GLY A 766 23.49 -21.25 -9.45
N THR A 767 24.55 -21.98 -9.79
CA THR A 767 25.71 -22.18 -8.88
C THR A 767 26.52 -20.89 -8.69
N ASN A 768 26.61 -20.05 -9.73
CA ASN A 768 27.28 -18.75 -9.68
C ASN A 768 26.65 -17.81 -8.64
N PHE A 769 25.33 -17.78 -8.55
CA PHE A 769 24.59 -17.00 -7.56
C PHE A 769 24.92 -17.45 -6.12
N LEU A 770 24.89 -18.75 -5.86
CA LEU A 770 25.23 -19.29 -4.54
C LEU A 770 26.67 -18.97 -4.12
N GLU A 771 27.63 -19.06 -5.04
CA GLU A 771 29.03 -18.75 -4.73
C GLU A 771 29.25 -17.25 -4.49
N TYR A 772 28.51 -16.38 -5.19
CA TYR A 772 28.48 -14.95 -4.88
C TYR A 772 27.93 -14.68 -3.47
N LEU A 773 26.81 -15.32 -3.08
CA LEU A 773 26.23 -15.15 -1.75
C LEU A 773 27.17 -15.62 -0.64
N LYS A 774 27.80 -16.80 -0.80
CA LYS A 774 28.78 -17.32 0.16
C LYS A 774 29.98 -16.41 0.32
N TYR A 775 30.47 -15.81 -0.76
CA TYR A 775 31.56 -14.85 -0.69
C TYR A 775 31.12 -13.59 0.05
N THR A 776 29.99 -13.01 -0.34
CA THR A 776 29.51 -11.71 0.15
C THR A 776 29.19 -11.76 1.64
N TYR A 777 28.45 -12.77 2.09
CA TYR A 777 27.95 -12.86 3.46
C TYR A 777 28.77 -13.79 4.35
N ARG A 778 30.05 -14.01 4.02
CA ARG A 778 30.92 -14.89 4.79
C ARG A 778 31.08 -14.44 6.27
N PRO A 779 31.20 -15.38 7.22
CA PRO A 779 31.14 -16.83 7.04
C PRO A 779 29.68 -17.31 6.89
N ILE A 780 29.36 -17.96 5.76
CA ILE A 780 28.03 -18.54 5.53
C ILE A 780 28.10 -19.73 4.58
N GLY A 781 27.21 -20.70 4.79
CA GLY A 781 27.04 -21.86 3.91
C GLY A 781 25.92 -21.67 2.89
N ALA A 782 25.41 -22.79 2.36
CA ALA A 782 24.15 -22.79 1.62
C ALA A 782 22.98 -22.91 2.61
N VAL A 783 22.39 -21.77 2.98
CA VAL A 783 21.29 -21.66 3.94
C VAL A 783 20.03 -21.11 3.25
N ASP A 784 18.93 -20.95 3.99
CA ASP A 784 17.70 -20.35 3.45
C ASP A 784 17.94 -18.93 2.93
N LEU A 785 17.30 -18.57 1.81
CA LEU A 785 17.42 -17.28 1.15
C LEU A 785 17.17 -16.10 2.11
N VAL A 786 16.18 -16.23 2.99
CA VAL A 786 15.83 -15.19 3.98
C VAL A 786 17.02 -14.82 4.87
N THR A 787 17.94 -15.76 5.13
CA THR A 787 19.15 -15.50 5.94
C THR A 787 20.05 -14.43 5.32
N TYR A 788 20.19 -14.44 3.99
CA TYR A 788 20.99 -13.42 3.30
C TYR A 788 20.32 -12.06 3.29
N PHE A 789 18.98 -12.00 3.31
CA PHE A 789 18.24 -10.76 3.51
C PHE A 789 18.51 -10.18 4.90
N PHE A 790 18.45 -10.97 5.97
CA PHE A 790 18.83 -10.50 7.32
C PHE A 790 20.24 -9.91 7.36
N ARG A 791 21.21 -10.59 6.74
CA ARG A 791 22.61 -10.11 6.67
C ARG A 791 22.72 -8.80 5.88
N ARG A 792 22.11 -8.74 4.69
CA ARG A 792 22.09 -7.53 3.87
C ARG A 792 21.43 -6.36 4.59
N ILE A 793 20.29 -6.58 5.22
CA ILE A 793 19.52 -5.56 5.92
C ILE A 793 20.36 -4.96 7.05
N PHE A 794 21.03 -5.82 7.83
CA PHE A 794 21.96 -5.37 8.86
C PHE A 794 23.08 -4.47 8.31
N ASP A 795 23.55 -4.71 7.09
CA ASP A 795 24.56 -3.86 6.46
C ASP A 795 24.01 -2.50 6.01
N ILE A 796 22.70 -2.36 5.75
CA ILE A 796 22.10 -1.13 5.16
C ILE A 796 21.22 -0.32 6.12
N ILE A 797 21.02 -0.80 7.35
CA ILE A 797 20.40 -0.03 8.43
C ILE A 797 21.44 0.88 9.09
N LYS A 798 20.98 2.03 9.59
CA LYS A 798 21.82 2.93 10.39
C LYS A 798 22.15 2.32 11.76
N GLU A 799 23.15 2.88 12.43
CA GLU A 799 23.34 2.65 13.86
C GLU A 799 22.10 3.08 14.66
N ASN A 800 21.61 2.20 15.56
CA ASN A 800 20.33 2.36 16.27
C ASN A 800 19.09 2.35 15.35
N GLY A 801 19.22 1.84 14.12
CA GLY A 801 18.08 1.51 13.27
C GLY A 801 17.44 0.19 13.69
N PHE A 802 16.25 -0.07 13.14
CA PHE A 802 15.51 -1.32 13.39
C PHE A 802 15.40 -2.16 12.12
N GLN A 803 15.53 -3.48 12.28
CA GLN A 803 15.12 -4.46 11.28
C GLN A 803 14.00 -5.33 11.86
N SER A 804 12.88 -5.45 11.16
CA SER A 804 11.76 -6.30 11.59
C SER A 804 11.23 -7.07 10.39
N LEU A 805 11.38 -8.40 10.42
CA LEU A 805 11.13 -9.26 9.27
C LEU A 805 10.32 -10.48 9.66
N ILE A 806 9.42 -10.89 8.76
CA ILE A 806 8.73 -12.18 8.88
C ILE A 806 9.67 -13.28 8.38
N SER A 807 9.84 -14.32 9.19
CA SER A 807 10.67 -15.46 8.83
C SER A 807 10.13 -16.76 9.41
N THR A 808 10.59 -17.89 8.85
CA THR A 808 10.33 -19.20 9.43
C THR A 808 11.28 -19.45 10.61
N ASN A 809 10.91 -20.33 11.53
CA ASN A 809 11.73 -20.70 12.70
C ASN A 809 13.16 -21.17 12.34
N THR A 810 13.41 -21.53 11.07
CA THR A 810 14.73 -21.94 10.59
C THR A 810 15.78 -20.84 10.77
N ILE A 811 15.40 -19.55 10.74
CA ILE A 811 16.36 -18.43 10.93
C ILE A 811 17.06 -18.49 12.30
N ALA A 812 16.40 -19.07 13.30
CA ALA A 812 16.90 -19.21 14.66
C ALA A 812 17.58 -20.56 14.91
N GLN A 813 17.75 -21.41 13.89
CA GLN A 813 18.24 -22.79 14.02
C GLN A 813 19.41 -23.13 13.07
N GLY A 814 20.30 -24.01 13.53
CA GLY A 814 21.37 -24.63 12.72
C GLY A 814 22.24 -23.62 11.96
N SER A 815 22.63 -23.99 10.74
CA SER A 815 23.54 -23.18 9.92
C SER A 815 22.97 -21.82 9.50
N ALA A 816 21.63 -21.67 9.43
CA ALA A 816 21.00 -20.39 9.14
C ALA A 816 21.17 -19.40 10.31
N ARG A 817 21.07 -19.88 11.56
CA ARG A 817 21.40 -19.08 12.73
C ARG A 817 22.89 -18.71 12.77
N GLU A 818 23.75 -19.71 12.61
CA GLU A 818 25.21 -19.56 12.71
C GLU A 818 25.76 -18.58 11.68
N GLY A 819 25.26 -18.61 10.44
CA GLY A 819 25.66 -17.69 9.36
C GLY A 819 24.82 -16.41 9.29
N GLY A 820 23.74 -16.32 10.06
CA GLY A 820 22.75 -15.25 10.05
C GLY A 820 22.79 -14.43 11.33
N LEU A 821 21.89 -14.75 12.26
CA LEU A 821 21.67 -14.02 13.50
C LEU A 821 22.89 -13.98 14.42
N ASP A 822 23.64 -15.08 14.55
CA ASP A 822 24.82 -15.10 15.44
C ASP A 822 25.91 -14.14 14.94
N VAL A 823 26.04 -13.98 13.61
CA VAL A 823 26.98 -13.01 13.02
C VAL A 823 26.50 -11.57 13.23
N ILE A 824 25.19 -11.33 13.20
CA ILE A 824 24.60 -10.02 13.51
C ILE A 824 24.84 -9.66 14.99
N CYS A 825 24.53 -10.58 15.91
CA CYS A 825 24.69 -10.36 17.35
C CYS A 825 26.16 -10.17 17.77
N SER A 826 27.09 -10.90 17.13
CA SER A 826 28.53 -10.69 17.36
C SER A 826 29.06 -9.36 16.81
N SER A 827 28.28 -8.69 15.95
CA SER A 827 28.61 -7.39 15.35
C SER A 827 27.83 -6.24 15.99
N ASN A 828 27.51 -6.34 17.29
CA ASN A 828 26.73 -5.38 18.10
C ASN A 828 25.23 -5.27 17.76
N GLY A 829 24.66 -6.19 16.99
CA GLY A 829 23.21 -6.31 16.88
C GLY A 829 22.58 -6.77 18.19
N LEU A 830 21.46 -6.18 18.59
CA LEU A 830 20.64 -6.63 19.72
C LEU A 830 19.39 -7.32 19.20
N GLN A 831 19.12 -8.52 19.72
CA GLN A 831 17.93 -9.30 19.38
C GLN A 831 16.93 -9.23 20.53
N THR A 832 15.69 -8.84 20.21
CA THR A 832 14.51 -9.02 21.08
C THR A 832 13.65 -10.10 20.43
N GLU A 833 13.41 -11.21 21.12
CA GLU A 833 12.45 -12.24 20.69
C GLU A 833 11.07 -11.88 21.24
N ASP A 834 10.06 -11.84 20.35
CA ASP A 834 8.64 -11.83 20.69
C ASP A 834 7.91 -12.88 19.86
#